data_AF-F0YAJ8-F1
#
_entry.id   AF-F0YAJ8-F1
#
_cell.length_a   1.000
_cell.length_b   1.000
_cell.length_c   1.000
_cell.angle_alpha   90.00
_cell.angle_beta   90.00
_cell.angle_gamma   90.00
#
_symmetry.space_group_name_H-M   'P 1'
#
loop_
_entity.id
_entity.type
_entity.pdbx_description
1 polymer ?
#
loop_
_entity_poly.entity_id
_entity_poly.type
_entity_poly.pdbx_seq_one_letter_code
_entity_poly.pdbx_strand_id
1 'polypeptide(L)'
;MNADDQQLEAVLVALTAPDTSRIKQAEDALKPVLKKSACVGALMTQVASSGNVAVRQIAAVILRKKIVKLWKKLKKSAQTRVKAAILERLGSEPERAVRKSVAALASALAKVLVPHNKWPELLAFISQCATAATSPQHRELAYLLLLQLSETVATSLSSQLGQLAQLFRAALGDEERAVSVMALRACCAFVSTLSTDDDAMLFRDLVPPMVVVARSAAQQRDDAVLVQFFDAFAELAQTPVPVLAPHVGDVVPLLLDVMRAGDDDLERATRDGAASVIGALAEWKPKLLGKVGLVPTIVQTCVGIMVTADASAREGGGAGALFVSTPLQRLRQEEAALAKAAKIAAGQVVLGGDDDDDEAYEGPSSQEVAQTTLDQIALHVPLKWSLEPTLGLAMQCLEDANPSTRRAGAAAVGVVAEGFQDALREHHLGEVLQRLANAAAANSEPATRECLCFAYGQLAEHCQPEIVGHAAAVVPVVFEFLNDARAAVVGTSCYVLEMFCESMDASQLGQLLEPLMARLLPLLGHQLLGIREMAAAAVGSAAIAAADGFGPYLDVAAPPLAAMCELGEERAWELRGRSLEALGHVALAVGAARFAPYRDRALAAAAQNLELDSTELAEYSYGFFANAAKVMRGDFGPLLPQLVPHLLDVVARKDGASLDFADDDEDDEGGGGFDAAFLEDGDDDDEEPREPGDADEWEDDVEDEESDDDLAGHAVMTVRTAMMNVKRAAIVALGNVAEYTEGHFAPHLDKSLDVLRVMVDYFHHEIRERSAIALQQLAHAACVAHGGSARALPYAPRTANDDKEPVAIAWAKGDGAASLPSPQLATYVNACVGLLARLLAEDTAKSVVAVSCEALNELLGDVGPAALIPALQPIVEATLQLANKQAPCQTLLGADDDVIDAVARGTHEEGDDDDEDHDNVLMDNVADLCGAVAKVGGGLVGHGTADAVFQAFAKYAQPARAASDRAMALGCFAELCVELPPDLAAGRHFAQLWGLFSSACGDAHSNVARNAAFGVGALFSAAGPAFARQHIPDALHALYPLVTKADGAPPERAAADRAAADNALAAMCRIAQADLEAAPVDQVLALVLPKLPLAEDAGENATVMRLLLALAAANHAALAASAPRVKAALQATLAQDKIDDADIVAQCTELLAKLG
;
A
#
# COMPACT_ATOMS: atom_id res chain seq x y z
N MET A 1 -25.02 25.35 -53.60
CA MET A 1 -25.90 25.21 -52.42
C MET A 1 -27.32 25.46 -52.86
N ASN A 2 -28.21 24.52 -52.57
CA ASN A 2 -29.66 24.66 -52.80
C ASN A 2 -30.28 25.52 -51.68
N ALA A 3 -31.56 25.88 -51.79
CA ALA A 3 -32.24 26.76 -50.82
C ALA A 3 -32.22 26.18 -49.38
N ASP A 4 -32.35 24.86 -49.25
CA ASP A 4 -32.30 24.16 -47.96
C ASP A 4 -30.90 24.19 -47.33
N ASP A 5 -29.83 24.20 -48.15
CA ASP A 5 -28.45 24.31 -47.67
C ASP A 5 -28.16 25.72 -47.14
N GLN A 6 -28.70 26.76 -47.78
CA GLN A 6 -28.57 28.14 -47.30
C GLN A 6 -29.36 28.37 -46.01
N GLN A 7 -30.49 27.68 -45.85
CA GLN A 7 -31.28 27.74 -44.62
C GLN A 7 -30.54 27.03 -43.47
N LEU A 8 -29.94 25.87 -43.71
CA LEU A 8 -29.11 25.19 -42.71
C LEU A 8 -27.88 26.03 -42.33
N GLU A 9 -27.19 26.61 -43.31
CA GLU A 9 -26.05 27.51 -43.06
C GLU A 9 -26.45 28.68 -42.15
N ALA A 10 -27.61 29.30 -42.38
CA ALA A 10 -28.11 30.38 -41.53
C ALA A 10 -28.41 29.94 -40.08
N VAL A 11 -28.90 28.71 -39.89
CA VAL A 11 -29.13 28.14 -38.55
C VAL A 11 -27.79 27.86 -37.85
N LEU A 12 -26.81 27.29 -38.56
CA LEU A 12 -25.47 27.04 -38.00
C LEU A 12 -24.73 28.34 -37.64
N VAL A 13 -24.89 29.40 -38.43
CA VAL A 13 -24.37 30.74 -38.08
C VAL A 13 -25.02 31.28 -36.80
N ALA A 14 -26.30 30.99 -36.57
CA ALA A 14 -27.00 31.44 -35.37
C ALA A 14 -26.52 30.71 -34.10
N LEU A 15 -26.02 29.47 -34.22
CA LEU A 15 -25.39 28.73 -33.12
C LEU A 15 -24.05 29.35 -32.68
N THR A 16 -23.39 30.12 -33.56
CA THR A 16 -22.11 30.79 -33.26
C THR A 16 -22.30 32.23 -32.74
N ALA A 17 -23.53 32.63 -32.44
CA ALA A 17 -23.84 33.99 -31.98
C ALA A 17 -23.71 34.09 -30.45
N PRO A 18 -23.28 35.24 -29.90
CA PRO A 18 -23.15 35.42 -28.43
C PRO A 18 -24.49 35.58 -27.68
N ASP A 19 -25.63 35.36 -28.36
CA ASP A 19 -26.97 35.55 -27.80
C ASP A 19 -27.61 34.18 -27.52
N THR A 20 -27.68 33.81 -26.23
CA THR A 20 -28.25 32.53 -25.75
C THR A 20 -29.66 32.27 -26.25
N SER A 21 -30.47 33.32 -26.46
CA SER A 21 -31.84 33.17 -26.96
C SER A 21 -31.88 32.81 -28.44
N ARG A 22 -30.90 33.28 -29.22
CA ARG A 22 -30.70 32.90 -30.63
C ARG A 22 -30.09 31.52 -30.78
N ILE A 23 -29.14 31.15 -29.92
CA ILE A 23 -28.56 29.80 -29.88
C ILE A 23 -29.70 28.78 -29.65
N LYS A 24 -30.51 28.97 -28.61
CA LYS A 24 -31.62 28.06 -28.29
C LYS A 24 -32.65 27.92 -29.40
N GLN A 25 -32.99 29.02 -30.09
CA GLN A 25 -33.87 28.96 -31.27
C GLN A 25 -33.26 28.17 -32.42
N ALA A 26 -31.94 28.29 -32.62
CA ALA A 26 -31.23 27.53 -33.64
C ALA A 26 -31.11 26.04 -33.27
N GLU A 27 -30.88 25.70 -32.01
CA GLU A 27 -30.91 24.32 -31.49
C GLU A 27 -32.27 23.66 -31.73
N ASP A 28 -33.36 24.32 -31.34
CA ASP A 28 -34.72 23.83 -31.53
C ASP A 28 -35.07 23.63 -33.01
N ALA A 29 -34.56 24.51 -33.89
CA ALA A 29 -34.70 24.36 -35.34
C ALA A 29 -33.86 23.20 -35.91
N LEU A 30 -32.72 22.87 -35.28
CA LEU A 30 -31.81 21.83 -35.73
C LEU A 30 -32.28 20.42 -35.32
N LYS A 31 -32.87 20.28 -34.12
CA LYS A 31 -33.37 19.00 -33.57
C LYS A 31 -34.14 18.13 -34.58
N PRO A 32 -35.21 18.60 -35.25
CA PRO A 32 -35.97 17.78 -36.20
C PRO A 32 -35.18 17.43 -37.48
N VAL A 33 -34.19 18.25 -37.85
CA VAL A 33 -33.33 18.00 -39.01
C VAL A 33 -32.34 16.88 -38.70
N LEU A 34 -31.74 16.89 -37.50
CA LEU A 34 -30.72 15.92 -37.08
C LEU A 34 -31.24 14.48 -36.90
N LYS A 35 -32.56 14.27 -36.83
CA LYS A 35 -33.18 12.94 -36.78
C LYS A 35 -33.16 12.22 -38.14
N LYS A 36 -33.06 12.96 -39.24
CA LYS A 36 -33.19 12.42 -40.61
C LYS A 36 -31.83 12.08 -41.20
N SER A 37 -31.70 10.93 -41.86
CA SER A 37 -30.45 10.52 -42.51
C SER A 37 -29.95 11.50 -43.59
N ALA A 38 -30.87 12.27 -44.19
CA ALA A 38 -30.56 13.33 -45.14
C ALA A 38 -29.68 14.46 -44.55
N CYS A 39 -29.70 14.66 -43.21
CA CYS A 39 -28.89 15.69 -42.55
C CYS A 39 -27.39 15.43 -42.70
N VAL A 40 -26.97 14.17 -42.83
CA VAL A 40 -25.56 13.81 -43.05
C VAL A 40 -25.05 14.47 -44.32
N GLY A 41 -25.78 14.36 -45.44
CA GLY A 41 -25.38 14.98 -46.70
C GLY A 41 -25.41 16.51 -46.64
N ALA A 42 -26.40 17.09 -45.95
CA ALA A 42 -26.55 18.53 -45.80
C ALA A 42 -25.42 19.13 -44.95
N LEU A 43 -25.13 18.56 -43.77
CA LEU A 43 -24.03 18.97 -42.91
C LEU A 43 -22.68 18.78 -43.61
N MET A 44 -22.49 17.66 -44.32
CA MET A 44 -21.24 17.41 -45.03
C MET A 44 -21.02 18.40 -46.18
N THR A 45 -22.09 18.91 -46.80
CA THR A 45 -22.02 20.00 -47.79
C THR A 45 -21.56 21.31 -47.14
N GLN A 46 -22.03 21.62 -45.93
CA GLN A 46 -21.57 22.79 -45.17
C GLN A 46 -20.09 22.66 -44.82
N VAL A 47 -19.67 21.50 -44.30
CA VAL A 47 -18.26 21.19 -44.00
C VAL A 47 -17.39 21.32 -45.26
N ALA A 48 -17.86 20.86 -46.42
CA ALA A 48 -17.07 20.89 -47.65
C ALA A 48 -16.95 22.30 -48.27
N SER A 49 -18.03 23.10 -48.24
CA SER A 49 -18.21 24.23 -49.15
C SER A 49 -18.60 25.57 -48.53
N SER A 50 -18.93 25.65 -47.23
CA SER A 50 -19.27 26.93 -46.60
C SER A 50 -18.07 27.88 -46.58
N GLY A 51 -18.31 29.14 -46.93
CA GLY A 51 -17.31 30.20 -46.84
C GLY A 51 -17.03 30.63 -45.39
N ASN A 52 -17.89 30.27 -44.44
CA ASN A 52 -17.74 30.63 -43.03
C ASN A 52 -17.00 29.52 -42.26
N VAL A 53 -15.85 29.87 -41.67
CA VAL A 53 -15.00 28.94 -40.90
C VAL A 53 -15.76 28.32 -39.73
N ALA A 54 -16.50 29.13 -38.98
CA ALA A 54 -17.24 28.67 -37.81
C ALA A 54 -18.36 27.70 -38.18
N VAL A 55 -19.01 27.93 -39.34
CA VAL A 55 -20.02 27.00 -39.89
C VAL A 55 -19.39 25.66 -40.26
N ARG A 56 -18.22 25.66 -40.92
CA ARG A 56 -17.53 24.41 -41.27
C ARG A 56 -17.16 23.62 -40.02
N GLN A 57 -16.63 24.30 -38.99
CA GLN A 57 -16.25 23.69 -37.72
C GLN A 57 -17.46 23.07 -37.00
N ILE A 58 -18.51 23.85 -36.73
CA ILE A 58 -19.68 23.39 -35.98
C ILE A 58 -20.47 22.31 -36.73
N ALA A 59 -20.52 22.39 -38.07
CA ALA A 59 -21.13 21.33 -38.88
C ALA A 59 -20.38 20.01 -38.75
N ALA A 60 -19.04 20.02 -38.66
CA ALA A 60 -18.24 18.83 -38.46
C ALA A 60 -18.44 18.25 -37.04
N VAL A 61 -18.49 19.10 -36.01
CA VAL A 61 -18.75 18.69 -34.62
C VAL A 61 -20.14 18.06 -34.47
N ILE A 62 -21.19 18.69 -35.01
CA ILE A 62 -22.55 18.15 -34.98
C ILE A 62 -22.62 16.82 -35.74
N LEU A 63 -21.94 16.74 -36.89
CA LEU A 63 -21.91 15.52 -37.68
C LEU A 63 -21.17 14.39 -36.96
N ARG A 64 -20.07 14.68 -36.23
CA ARG A 64 -19.34 13.70 -35.39
C ARG A 64 -20.30 12.97 -34.44
N LYS A 65 -21.15 13.72 -33.72
CA LYS A 65 -22.10 13.16 -32.75
C LYS A 65 -23.26 12.36 -33.38
N LYS A 66 -23.55 12.52 -34.68
CA LYS A 66 -24.70 11.86 -35.34
C LYS A 66 -24.33 10.80 -36.38
N ILE A 67 -23.12 10.85 -36.95
CA ILE A 67 -22.75 10.04 -38.12
C ILE A 67 -22.78 8.53 -37.82
N VAL A 68 -22.33 8.10 -36.64
CA VAL A 68 -22.30 6.68 -36.23
C VAL A 68 -23.70 6.07 -36.26
N LYS A 69 -24.68 6.73 -35.62
CA LYS A 69 -26.07 6.26 -35.53
C LYS A 69 -26.78 6.28 -36.90
N LEU A 70 -26.51 7.28 -37.72
CA LEU A 70 -27.19 7.44 -39.02
C LEU A 70 -26.52 6.69 -40.17
N TRP A 71 -25.31 6.15 -39.97
CA TRP A 71 -24.51 5.56 -41.04
C TRP A 71 -25.21 4.41 -41.78
N LYS A 72 -25.79 3.47 -41.03
CA LYS A 72 -26.51 2.30 -41.57
C LYS A 72 -27.77 2.71 -42.37
N LYS A 73 -28.32 3.92 -42.16
CA LYS A 73 -29.50 4.45 -42.86
C LYS A 73 -29.17 5.13 -44.20
N LEU A 74 -27.89 5.34 -44.52
CA LEU A 74 -27.45 5.96 -45.76
C LEU A 74 -27.37 4.96 -46.92
N LYS A 75 -27.72 5.38 -48.13
CA LYS A 75 -27.49 4.59 -49.35
C LYS A 75 -25.97 4.39 -49.56
N LYS A 76 -25.55 3.22 -50.08
CA LYS A 76 -24.13 2.92 -50.39
C LYS A 76 -23.43 4.04 -51.19
N SER A 77 -24.11 4.61 -52.19
CA SER A 77 -23.56 5.73 -52.98
C SER A 77 -23.37 7.02 -52.17
N ALA A 78 -24.21 7.26 -51.16
CA ALA A 78 -24.05 8.38 -50.22
C ALA A 78 -22.93 8.12 -49.22
N GLN A 79 -22.81 6.90 -48.70
CA GLN A 79 -21.69 6.49 -47.85
C GLN A 79 -20.34 6.71 -48.56
N THR A 80 -20.19 6.25 -49.80
CA THR A 80 -18.96 6.48 -50.59
C THR A 80 -18.65 7.98 -50.77
N ARG A 81 -19.68 8.80 -51.06
CA ARG A 81 -19.51 10.25 -51.19
C ARG A 81 -19.07 10.91 -49.88
N VAL A 82 -19.64 10.50 -48.75
CA VAL A 82 -19.27 11.05 -47.43
C VAL A 82 -17.83 10.69 -47.07
N LYS A 83 -17.42 9.41 -47.25
CA LYS A 83 -16.02 8.98 -47.05
C LYS A 83 -15.05 9.84 -47.87
N ALA A 84 -15.34 10.00 -49.17
CA ALA A 84 -14.50 10.79 -50.06
C ALA A 84 -14.47 12.28 -49.68
N ALA A 85 -15.63 12.87 -49.34
CA ALA A 85 -15.74 14.28 -48.97
C ALA A 85 -14.98 14.62 -47.68
N ILE A 86 -14.97 13.71 -46.69
CA ILE A 86 -14.18 13.86 -45.46
C ILE A 86 -12.68 13.92 -45.80
N LEU A 87 -12.17 12.95 -46.57
CA LEU A 87 -10.75 12.89 -46.95
C LEU A 87 -10.33 14.08 -47.82
N GLU A 88 -11.17 14.48 -48.79
CA GLU A 88 -10.93 15.65 -49.64
C GLU A 88 -10.88 16.95 -48.83
N ARG A 89 -11.81 17.11 -47.88
CA ARG A 89 -11.83 18.29 -47.01
C ARG A 89 -10.62 18.34 -46.10
N LEU A 90 -10.24 17.21 -45.47
CA LEU A 90 -9.04 17.11 -44.65
C LEU A 90 -7.79 17.55 -45.43
N GLY A 91 -7.62 17.04 -46.66
CA GLY A 91 -6.45 17.34 -47.49
C GLY A 91 -6.38 18.77 -48.02
N SER A 92 -7.45 19.56 -47.93
CA SER A 92 -7.49 20.91 -48.52
C SER A 92 -7.84 22.03 -47.53
N GLU A 93 -8.25 21.71 -46.29
CA GLU A 93 -8.73 22.70 -45.30
C GLU A 93 -7.59 23.58 -44.76
N PRO A 94 -7.65 24.91 -44.97
CA PRO A 94 -6.61 25.82 -44.47
C PRO A 94 -6.68 26.07 -42.96
N GLU A 95 -7.87 25.98 -42.34
CA GLU A 95 -8.05 26.34 -40.93
C GLU A 95 -7.81 25.16 -39.98
N ARG A 96 -6.91 25.34 -39.00
CA ARG A 96 -6.49 24.26 -38.07
C ARG A 96 -7.65 23.73 -37.22
N ALA A 97 -8.51 24.61 -36.70
CA ALA A 97 -9.65 24.24 -35.87
C ALA A 97 -10.68 23.38 -36.65
N VAL A 98 -10.93 23.74 -37.91
CA VAL A 98 -11.80 22.95 -38.80
C VAL A 98 -11.14 21.61 -39.13
N ARG A 99 -9.83 21.57 -39.42
CA ARG A 99 -9.10 20.30 -39.62
C ARG A 99 -9.25 19.36 -38.42
N LYS A 100 -9.06 19.85 -37.18
CA LYS A 100 -9.25 19.06 -35.94
C LYS A 100 -10.67 18.48 -35.87
N SER A 101 -11.68 19.32 -36.11
CA SER A 101 -13.09 18.88 -36.07
C SER A 101 -13.43 17.85 -37.15
N VAL A 102 -12.89 18.00 -38.36
CA VAL A 102 -13.09 17.02 -39.46
C VAL A 102 -12.30 15.74 -39.21
N ALA A 103 -11.13 15.81 -38.55
CA ALA A 103 -10.36 14.64 -38.15
C ALA A 103 -11.08 13.83 -37.07
N ALA A 104 -11.67 14.49 -36.07
CA ALA A 104 -12.52 13.87 -35.06
C ALA A 104 -13.76 13.21 -35.68
N LEU A 105 -14.39 13.87 -36.68
CA LEU A 105 -15.47 13.28 -37.47
C LEU A 105 -15.01 12.02 -38.23
N ALA A 106 -13.81 12.05 -38.82
CA ALA A 106 -13.25 10.89 -39.50
C ALA A 106 -13.01 9.73 -38.52
N SER A 107 -12.49 10.01 -37.32
CA SER A 107 -12.29 9.01 -36.27
C SER A 107 -13.61 8.39 -35.78
N ALA A 108 -14.64 9.20 -35.51
CA ALA A 108 -15.95 8.70 -35.12
C ALA A 108 -16.55 7.74 -36.17
N LEU A 109 -16.37 8.03 -37.46
CA LEU A 109 -16.79 7.14 -38.52
C LEU A 109 -15.87 5.90 -38.66
N ALA A 110 -14.56 6.07 -38.43
CA ALA A 110 -13.60 4.98 -38.44
C ALA A 110 -13.93 3.90 -37.40
N LYS A 111 -14.42 4.28 -36.21
CA LYS A 111 -14.91 3.37 -35.15
C LYS A 111 -15.82 2.26 -35.67
N VAL A 112 -16.67 2.56 -36.66
CA VAL A 112 -17.66 1.62 -37.22
C VAL A 112 -17.12 0.89 -38.46
N LEU A 113 -16.15 1.48 -39.16
CA LEU A 113 -15.74 1.01 -40.49
C LEU A 113 -14.42 0.25 -40.51
N VAL A 114 -13.46 0.68 -39.70
CA VAL A 114 -12.10 0.12 -39.68
C VAL A 114 -12.06 -1.31 -39.13
N PRO A 115 -12.76 -1.67 -38.04
CA PRO A 115 -12.75 -3.05 -37.51
C PRO A 115 -13.17 -4.09 -38.56
N HIS A 116 -14.05 -3.72 -39.49
CA HIS A 116 -14.54 -4.59 -40.56
C HIS A 116 -13.84 -4.35 -41.91
N ASN A 117 -12.74 -3.60 -41.94
CA ASN A 117 -11.98 -3.26 -43.15
C ASN A 117 -12.81 -2.59 -44.28
N LYS A 118 -13.78 -1.74 -43.91
CA LYS A 118 -14.71 -1.06 -44.85
C LYS A 118 -14.25 0.36 -45.26
N TRP A 119 -13.12 0.83 -44.76
CA TRP A 119 -12.53 2.13 -45.10
C TRP A 119 -10.99 2.10 -45.29
N PRO A 120 -10.45 1.23 -46.17
CA PRO A 120 -9.01 1.16 -46.43
C PRO A 120 -8.44 2.48 -46.98
N GLU A 121 -9.27 3.32 -47.59
CA GLU A 121 -8.87 4.61 -48.15
C GLU A 121 -8.34 5.58 -47.08
N LEU A 122 -8.78 5.44 -45.81
CA LEU A 122 -8.33 6.28 -44.70
C LEU A 122 -6.85 6.06 -44.37
N LEU A 123 -6.42 4.80 -44.24
CA LEU A 123 -5.01 4.47 -43.95
C LEU A 123 -4.09 4.83 -45.12
N ALA A 124 -4.57 4.66 -46.36
CA ALA A 124 -3.86 5.11 -47.55
C ALA A 124 -3.67 6.64 -47.56
N PHE A 125 -4.71 7.39 -47.18
CA PHE A 125 -4.66 8.84 -47.05
C PHE A 125 -3.65 9.28 -45.96
N ILE A 126 -3.68 8.65 -44.78
CA ILE A 126 -2.72 8.93 -43.70
C ILE A 126 -1.29 8.71 -44.17
N SER A 127 -1.01 7.58 -44.83
CA SER A 127 0.33 7.28 -45.36
C SER A 127 0.79 8.29 -46.43
N GLN A 128 -0.11 8.74 -47.29
CA GLN A 128 0.17 9.76 -48.31
C GLN A 128 0.46 11.12 -47.67
N CYS A 129 -0.30 11.51 -46.66
CA CYS A 129 -0.12 12.74 -45.91
C CYS A 129 1.22 12.72 -45.12
N ALA A 130 1.53 11.62 -44.44
CA ALA A 130 2.77 11.47 -43.66
C ALA A 130 4.04 11.58 -44.53
N THR A 131 3.98 11.12 -45.78
CA THR A 131 5.11 11.12 -46.73
C THR A 131 5.14 12.35 -47.65
N ALA A 132 4.33 13.37 -47.38
CA ALA A 132 4.25 14.58 -48.20
C ALA A 132 5.52 15.45 -48.10
N ALA A 133 6.43 15.29 -49.06
CA ALA A 133 7.75 15.94 -49.05
C ALA A 133 7.75 17.47 -48.98
N THR A 134 6.72 18.14 -49.50
CA THR A 134 6.69 19.60 -49.67
C THR A 134 5.70 20.33 -48.76
N SER A 135 4.89 19.61 -47.99
CA SER A 135 3.81 20.20 -47.19
C SER A 135 3.87 19.73 -45.74
N PRO A 136 4.45 20.53 -44.83
CA PRO A 136 4.46 20.22 -43.40
C PRO A 136 3.04 20.11 -42.82
N GLN A 137 2.09 20.89 -43.34
CA GLN A 137 0.67 20.84 -42.92
C GLN A 137 0.03 19.48 -43.20
N HIS A 138 0.37 18.85 -44.34
CA HIS A 138 -0.12 17.49 -44.64
C HIS A 138 0.55 16.45 -43.75
N ARG A 139 1.85 16.61 -43.45
CA ARG A 139 2.54 15.69 -42.53
C ARG A 139 1.96 15.80 -41.12
N GLU A 140 1.78 17.00 -40.57
CA GLU A 140 1.12 17.23 -39.28
C GLU A 140 -0.28 16.60 -39.23
N LEU A 141 -1.07 16.77 -40.29
CA LEU A 141 -2.42 16.22 -40.41
C LEU A 141 -2.46 14.69 -40.28
N ALA A 142 -1.46 13.98 -40.81
CA ALA A 142 -1.40 12.53 -40.71
C ALA A 142 -1.36 12.07 -39.24
N TYR A 143 -0.55 12.73 -38.42
CA TYR A 143 -0.40 12.38 -37.01
C TYR A 143 -1.55 12.92 -36.16
N LEU A 144 -2.17 14.04 -36.51
CA LEU A 144 -3.43 14.47 -35.90
C LEU A 144 -4.54 13.43 -36.11
N LEU A 145 -4.62 12.82 -37.30
CA LEU A 145 -5.57 11.74 -37.57
C LEU A 145 -5.22 10.48 -36.77
N LEU A 146 -3.95 10.13 -36.68
CA LEU A 146 -3.51 8.99 -35.86
C LEU A 146 -3.87 9.20 -34.39
N LEU A 147 -3.60 10.38 -33.81
CA LEU A 147 -4.01 10.72 -32.45
C LEU A 147 -5.52 10.54 -32.25
N GLN A 148 -6.34 11.02 -33.17
CA GLN A 148 -7.80 10.84 -33.06
C GLN A 148 -8.23 9.37 -33.22
N LEU A 149 -7.47 8.56 -33.97
CA LEU A 149 -7.79 7.14 -34.20
C LEU A 149 -7.34 6.24 -33.06
N SER A 150 -6.34 6.64 -32.26
CA SER A 150 -5.91 5.83 -31.12
C SER A 150 -7.04 5.63 -30.10
N GLU A 151 -7.86 6.67 -29.90
CA GLU A 151 -9.02 6.64 -29.00
C GLU A 151 -10.15 5.69 -29.46
N THR A 152 -10.25 5.38 -30.77
CA THR A 152 -11.43 4.70 -31.31
C THR A 152 -11.18 3.34 -31.93
N VAL A 153 -10.01 3.13 -32.56
CA VAL A 153 -9.74 1.93 -33.37
C VAL A 153 -8.31 1.39 -33.21
N ALA A 154 -7.56 1.80 -32.19
CA ALA A 154 -6.17 1.38 -32.00
C ALA A 154 -5.98 -0.14 -32.04
N THR A 155 -6.82 -0.89 -31.32
CA THR A 155 -6.79 -2.36 -31.27
C THR A 155 -7.02 -3.00 -32.64
N SER A 156 -7.89 -2.40 -33.45
CA SER A 156 -8.17 -2.82 -34.84
C SER A 156 -7.01 -2.51 -35.80
N LEU A 157 -6.07 -1.66 -35.41
CA LEU A 157 -4.88 -1.31 -36.18
C LEU A 157 -3.64 -2.15 -35.83
N SER A 158 -3.77 -3.13 -34.93
CA SER A 158 -2.69 -4.06 -34.52
C SER A 158 -1.87 -4.60 -35.71
N SER A 159 -2.54 -5.11 -36.75
CA SER A 159 -1.88 -5.65 -37.96
C SER A 159 -1.03 -4.63 -38.75
N GLN A 160 -1.24 -3.33 -38.52
CA GLN A 160 -0.56 -2.23 -39.21
C GLN A 160 0.49 -1.54 -38.31
N LEU A 161 0.63 -1.94 -37.04
CA LEU A 161 1.53 -1.28 -36.08
C LEU A 161 2.97 -1.19 -36.57
N GLY A 162 3.48 -2.23 -37.25
CA GLY A 162 4.83 -2.19 -37.82
C GLY A 162 5.03 -1.09 -38.89
N GLN A 163 4.01 -0.82 -39.71
CA GLN A 163 4.04 0.28 -40.68
C GLN A 163 3.89 1.64 -39.98
N LEU A 164 2.99 1.73 -39.00
CA LEU A 164 2.79 2.95 -38.21
C LEU A 164 4.06 3.34 -37.44
N ALA A 165 4.76 2.38 -36.84
CA ALA A 165 6.03 2.61 -36.15
C ALA A 165 7.08 3.24 -37.08
N GLN A 166 7.19 2.78 -38.34
CA GLN A 166 8.08 3.40 -39.32
C GLN A 166 7.68 4.85 -39.66
N LEU A 167 6.38 5.12 -39.77
CA LEU A 167 5.87 6.49 -39.98
C LEU A 167 6.16 7.39 -38.77
N PHE A 168 5.93 6.92 -37.54
CA PHE A 168 6.27 7.67 -36.33
C PHE A 168 7.76 7.99 -36.27
N ARG A 169 8.63 7.01 -36.54
CA ARG A 169 10.08 7.21 -36.54
C ARG A 169 10.52 8.31 -37.50
N ALA A 170 9.93 8.36 -38.69
CA ALA A 170 10.25 9.39 -39.68
C ALA A 170 9.81 10.78 -39.22
N ALA A 171 8.61 10.91 -38.65
CA ALA A 171 8.07 12.22 -38.25
C ALA A 171 8.62 12.77 -36.93
N LEU A 172 8.99 11.90 -35.98
CA LEU A 172 9.70 12.35 -34.77
C LEU A 172 11.04 13.01 -35.11
N GLY A 173 11.65 12.64 -36.24
CA GLY A 173 12.86 13.27 -36.79
C GLY A 173 12.59 14.35 -37.85
N ASP A 174 11.37 14.84 -38.01
CA ASP A 174 11.03 15.87 -39.00
C ASP A 174 11.69 17.22 -38.66
N GLU A 175 12.10 17.97 -39.69
CA GLU A 175 12.69 19.30 -39.53
C GLU A 175 11.67 20.33 -39.00
N GLU A 176 10.38 20.11 -39.26
CA GLU A 176 9.31 20.99 -38.80
C GLU A 176 8.80 20.56 -37.41
N ARG A 177 8.99 21.43 -36.40
CA ARG A 177 8.60 21.16 -35.01
C ARG A 177 7.13 20.76 -34.86
N ALA A 178 6.22 21.40 -35.60
CA ALA A 178 4.79 21.09 -35.52
C ALA A 178 4.48 19.63 -35.89
N VAL A 179 5.25 19.05 -36.82
CA VAL A 179 5.09 17.66 -37.26
C VAL A 179 5.63 16.72 -36.19
N SER A 180 6.85 16.97 -35.67
CA SER A 180 7.48 16.11 -34.67
C SER A 180 6.74 16.11 -33.33
N VAL A 181 6.21 17.27 -32.90
CA VAL A 181 5.36 17.38 -31.71
C VAL A 181 4.04 16.61 -31.89
N MET A 182 3.34 16.79 -33.02
CA MET A 182 2.09 16.06 -33.26
C MET A 182 2.34 14.54 -33.36
N ALA A 183 3.45 14.13 -33.96
CA ALA A 183 3.86 12.74 -34.00
C ALA A 183 4.17 12.18 -32.61
N LEU A 184 4.78 12.96 -31.72
CA LEU A 184 4.99 12.57 -30.32
C LEU A 184 3.67 12.34 -29.60
N ARG A 185 2.74 13.31 -29.64
CA ARG A 185 1.41 13.20 -28.99
C ARG A 185 0.66 11.95 -29.47
N ALA A 186 0.63 11.74 -30.79
CA ALA A 186 0.01 10.56 -31.39
C ALA A 186 0.72 9.26 -30.99
N CYS A 187 2.06 9.25 -30.94
CA CYS A 187 2.83 8.07 -30.52
C CYS A 187 2.54 7.72 -29.04
N CYS A 188 2.51 8.71 -28.15
CA CYS A 188 2.12 8.54 -26.74
C CYS A 188 0.71 7.94 -26.62
N ALA A 189 -0.27 8.47 -27.36
CA ALA A 189 -1.63 7.96 -27.30
C ALA A 189 -1.80 6.52 -27.83
N PHE A 190 -0.93 6.08 -28.75
CA PHE A 190 -0.91 4.68 -29.20
C PHE A 190 -0.24 3.73 -28.20
N VAL A 191 0.71 4.23 -27.42
CA VAL A 191 1.43 3.43 -26.42
C VAL A 191 0.47 2.86 -25.37
N SER A 192 -0.51 3.65 -24.94
CA SER A 192 -1.56 3.25 -23.98
C SER A 192 -2.50 2.14 -24.50
N THR A 193 -2.42 1.82 -25.79
CA THR A 193 -3.32 0.86 -26.46
C THR A 193 -2.65 -0.49 -26.80
N LEU A 194 -1.38 -0.64 -26.41
CA LEU A 194 -0.58 -1.83 -26.71
C LEU A 194 -1.06 -3.02 -25.86
N SER A 195 -1.66 -4.01 -26.52
CA SER A 195 -2.29 -5.17 -25.88
C SER A 195 -1.42 -6.43 -25.82
N THR A 196 -0.27 -6.44 -26.51
CA THR A 196 0.64 -7.60 -26.55
C THR A 196 2.10 -7.20 -26.41
N ASP A 197 2.93 -8.12 -25.90
CA ASP A 197 4.36 -7.90 -25.72
C ASP A 197 5.09 -7.62 -27.04
N ASP A 198 4.68 -8.31 -28.11
CA ASP A 198 5.21 -8.12 -29.46
C ASP A 198 4.90 -6.71 -30.00
N ASP A 199 3.70 -6.19 -29.72
CA ASP A 199 3.31 -4.83 -30.13
C ASP A 199 4.13 -3.77 -29.40
N ALA A 200 4.34 -3.93 -28.09
CA ALA A 200 5.14 -3.00 -27.29
C ALA A 200 6.60 -2.96 -27.74
N MET A 201 7.17 -4.09 -28.15
CA MET A 201 8.53 -4.15 -28.69
C MET A 201 8.73 -3.36 -29.99
N LEU A 202 7.67 -3.10 -30.78
CA LEU A 202 7.77 -2.27 -31.98
C LEU A 202 8.03 -0.78 -31.65
N PHE A 203 7.65 -0.33 -30.46
CA PHE A 203 7.79 1.05 -30.01
C PHE A 203 9.12 1.32 -29.28
N ARG A 204 9.87 0.28 -28.89
CA ARG A 204 11.20 0.40 -28.25
C ARG A 204 12.13 1.34 -29.00
N ASP A 205 12.21 1.17 -30.31
CA ASP A 205 13.08 1.94 -31.20
C ASP A 205 12.62 3.40 -31.43
N LEU A 206 11.41 3.74 -30.98
CA LEU A 206 10.85 5.09 -31.04
C LEU A 206 11.18 5.90 -29.78
N VAL A 207 11.59 5.26 -28.69
CA VAL A 207 11.91 5.95 -27.43
C VAL A 207 13.00 7.03 -27.62
N PRO A 208 14.17 6.77 -28.25
CA PRO A 208 15.18 7.81 -28.43
C PRO A 208 14.70 9.04 -29.20
N PRO A 209 14.04 8.94 -30.38
CA PRO A 209 13.54 10.12 -31.06
C PRO A 209 12.40 10.82 -30.29
N MET A 210 11.57 10.11 -29.51
CA MET A 210 10.60 10.75 -28.61
C MET A 210 11.28 11.61 -27.54
N VAL A 211 12.34 11.10 -26.90
CA VAL A 211 13.14 11.85 -25.90
C VAL A 211 13.76 13.11 -26.50
N VAL A 212 14.19 13.08 -27.77
CA VAL A 212 14.71 14.26 -28.48
C VAL A 212 13.63 15.35 -28.62
N VAL A 213 12.41 14.97 -29.01
CA VAL A 213 11.29 15.91 -29.14
C VAL A 213 10.90 16.46 -27.77
N ALA A 214 10.79 15.61 -26.74
CA ALA A 214 10.48 16.04 -25.37
C ALA A 214 11.54 16.98 -24.79
N ARG A 215 12.84 16.72 -25.04
CA ARG A 215 13.92 17.65 -24.66
C ARG A 215 13.79 19.01 -25.35
N SER A 216 13.37 19.03 -26.61
CA SER A 216 13.10 20.27 -27.34
C SER A 216 11.87 21.00 -26.80
N ALA A 217 10.85 20.26 -26.34
CA ALA A 217 9.67 20.81 -25.67
C ALA A 217 10.03 21.47 -24.33
N ALA A 218 10.84 20.81 -23.50
CA ALA A 218 11.34 21.38 -22.24
C ALA A 218 12.13 22.67 -22.44
N GLN A 219 13.01 22.74 -23.45
CA GLN A 219 13.74 23.96 -23.80
C GLN A 219 12.82 25.11 -24.25
N GLN A 220 11.64 24.78 -24.75
CA GLN A 220 10.66 25.74 -25.27
C GLN A 220 9.51 26.00 -24.31
N ARG A 221 9.56 25.43 -23.09
CA ARG A 221 8.54 25.58 -22.03
C ARG A 221 7.15 25.20 -22.53
N ASP A 222 7.07 24.00 -23.12
CA ASP A 222 5.86 23.46 -23.73
C ASP A 222 5.30 22.35 -22.83
N ASP A 223 4.68 22.74 -21.73
CA ASP A 223 4.16 21.87 -20.66
C ASP A 223 3.16 20.84 -21.19
N ALA A 224 2.23 21.23 -22.07
CA ALA A 224 1.24 20.33 -22.64
C ALA A 224 1.84 19.12 -23.38
N VAL A 225 2.99 19.31 -24.04
CA VAL A 225 3.70 18.22 -24.73
C VAL A 225 4.45 17.34 -23.73
N LEU A 226 5.00 17.93 -22.68
CA LEU A 226 5.73 17.21 -21.64
C LEU A 226 4.81 16.34 -20.78
N VAL A 227 3.65 16.86 -20.36
CA VAL A 227 2.65 16.10 -19.60
C VAL A 227 2.27 14.82 -20.34
N GLN A 228 1.88 14.93 -21.62
CA GLN A 228 1.55 13.75 -22.43
C GLN A 228 2.72 12.79 -22.65
N PHE A 229 3.95 13.29 -22.65
CA PHE A 229 5.13 12.44 -22.71
C PHE A 229 5.31 11.67 -21.39
N PHE A 230 5.14 12.34 -20.25
CA PHE A 230 5.31 11.71 -18.95
C PHE A 230 4.22 10.67 -18.65
N ASP A 231 2.96 10.96 -18.95
CA ASP A 231 1.86 10.01 -18.74
C ASP A 231 2.11 8.69 -19.49
N ALA A 232 2.45 8.78 -20.78
CA ALA A 232 2.74 7.60 -21.60
C ALA A 232 4.01 6.86 -21.13
N PHE A 233 5.01 7.56 -20.62
CA PHE A 233 6.24 6.92 -20.12
C PHE A 233 6.06 6.28 -18.75
N ALA A 234 5.16 6.82 -17.91
CA ALA A 234 4.77 6.17 -16.67
C ALA A 234 4.04 4.85 -16.96
N GLU A 235 3.13 4.82 -17.93
CA GLU A 235 2.48 3.58 -18.38
C GLU A 235 3.49 2.58 -18.98
N LEU A 236 4.43 3.04 -19.83
CA LEU A 236 5.50 2.18 -20.36
C LEU A 236 6.39 1.58 -19.27
N ALA A 237 6.61 2.31 -18.17
CA ALA A 237 7.36 1.80 -17.04
C ALA A 237 6.63 0.62 -16.37
N GLN A 238 5.29 0.66 -16.31
CA GLN A 238 4.44 -0.40 -15.76
C GLN A 238 4.31 -1.63 -16.66
N THR A 239 4.56 -1.49 -17.97
CA THR A 239 4.50 -2.64 -18.89
C THR A 239 5.53 -3.72 -18.52
N PRO A 240 5.16 -5.02 -18.55
CA PRO A 240 6.07 -6.13 -18.24
C PRO A 240 7.11 -6.39 -19.35
N VAL A 241 7.17 -5.51 -20.35
CA VAL A 241 7.99 -5.65 -21.56
C VAL A 241 9.14 -4.64 -21.47
N PRO A 242 10.37 -5.02 -21.86
CA PRO A 242 11.56 -4.20 -21.63
C PRO A 242 11.74 -3.10 -22.71
N VAL A 243 10.70 -2.28 -22.93
CA VAL A 243 10.69 -1.18 -23.91
C VAL A 243 11.68 -0.08 -23.49
N LEU A 244 11.62 0.33 -22.22
CA LEU A 244 12.44 1.42 -21.69
C LEU A 244 13.86 0.99 -21.27
N ALA A 245 14.06 -0.30 -20.97
CA ALA A 245 15.33 -0.82 -20.46
C ALA A 245 16.59 -0.33 -21.22
N PRO A 246 16.64 -0.36 -22.56
CA PRO A 246 17.84 0.05 -23.31
C PRO A 246 18.05 1.56 -23.39
N HIS A 247 17.05 2.35 -23.02
CA HIS A 247 16.99 3.80 -23.24
C HIS A 247 16.85 4.59 -21.94
N VAL A 248 16.79 3.92 -20.78
CA VAL A 248 16.64 4.56 -19.47
C VAL A 248 17.75 5.57 -19.19
N GLY A 249 18.96 5.34 -19.72
CA GLY A 249 20.09 6.27 -19.63
C GLY A 249 19.90 7.59 -20.39
N ASP A 250 19.00 7.65 -21.38
CA ASP A 250 18.64 8.88 -22.10
C ASP A 250 17.39 9.53 -21.51
N VAL A 251 16.45 8.71 -21.02
CA VAL A 251 15.17 9.13 -20.43
C VAL A 251 15.39 9.83 -19.09
N VAL A 252 16.05 9.15 -18.13
CA VAL A 252 16.19 9.67 -16.76
C VAL A 252 16.88 11.04 -16.70
N PRO A 253 17.96 11.33 -17.46
CA PRO A 253 18.53 12.67 -17.48
C PRO A 253 17.55 13.77 -17.92
N LEU A 254 16.67 13.51 -18.90
CA LEU A 254 15.62 14.47 -19.28
C LEU A 254 14.65 14.73 -18.12
N LEU A 255 14.21 13.66 -17.43
CA LEU A 255 13.29 13.78 -16.29
C LEU A 255 13.92 14.63 -15.17
N LEU A 256 15.19 14.36 -14.85
CA LEU A 256 15.94 15.13 -13.85
C LEU A 256 16.17 16.58 -14.26
N ASP A 257 16.37 16.87 -15.55
CA ASP A 257 16.47 18.24 -16.06
C ASP A 257 15.15 19.01 -15.86
N VAL A 258 14.01 18.35 -16.12
CA VAL A 258 12.68 18.92 -15.92
C VAL A 258 12.37 19.14 -14.45
N MET A 259 12.64 18.15 -13.57
CA MET A 259 12.45 18.31 -12.13
C MET A 259 13.24 19.49 -11.53
N ARG A 260 14.41 19.81 -12.09
CA ARG A 260 15.25 20.95 -11.64
C ARG A 260 14.78 22.31 -12.16
N ALA A 261 13.81 22.36 -13.07
CA ALA A 261 13.32 23.61 -13.63
C ALA A 261 12.67 24.49 -12.55
N GLY A 262 12.88 25.80 -12.64
CA GLY A 262 12.25 26.76 -11.74
C GLY A 262 10.78 26.98 -12.08
N ASP A 263 10.03 27.59 -11.17
CA ASP A 263 8.60 27.92 -11.37
C ASP A 263 8.39 28.90 -12.55
N ASP A 264 9.39 29.71 -12.87
CA ASP A 264 9.38 30.61 -14.04
C ASP A 264 9.66 29.89 -15.38
N ASP A 265 10.06 28.61 -15.34
CA ASP A 265 10.46 27.82 -16.51
C ASP A 265 9.40 26.78 -16.90
N LEU A 266 8.92 25.97 -15.95
CA LEU A 266 7.93 24.91 -16.18
C LEU A 266 6.93 24.84 -15.01
N GLU A 267 5.71 24.41 -15.31
CA GLU A 267 4.65 24.28 -14.32
C GLU A 267 4.99 23.21 -13.26
N ARG A 268 4.39 23.34 -12.08
CA ARG A 268 4.54 22.37 -10.98
C ARG A 268 4.03 20.97 -11.40
N ALA A 269 2.86 20.89 -12.03
CA ALA A 269 2.30 19.65 -12.56
C ALA A 269 3.23 18.93 -13.56
N THR A 270 3.90 19.68 -14.45
CA THR A 270 4.87 19.11 -15.41
C THR A 270 6.08 18.50 -14.72
N ARG A 271 6.59 19.14 -13.66
CA ARG A 271 7.71 18.62 -12.86
C ARG A 271 7.33 17.38 -12.06
N ASP A 272 6.10 17.35 -11.57
CA ASP A 272 5.52 16.19 -10.90
C ASP A 272 5.36 15.00 -11.85
N GLY A 273 4.89 15.23 -13.08
CA GLY A 273 4.85 14.20 -14.12
C GLY A 273 6.23 13.59 -14.39
N ALA A 274 7.28 14.40 -14.45
CA ALA A 274 8.65 13.90 -14.64
C ALA A 274 9.12 13.01 -13.46
N ALA A 275 8.79 13.38 -12.23
CA ALA A 275 9.06 12.58 -11.04
C ALA A 275 8.24 11.28 -11.02
N SER A 276 6.97 11.33 -11.43
CA SER A 276 6.08 10.18 -11.51
C SER A 276 6.63 9.09 -12.43
N VAL A 277 7.29 9.45 -13.55
CA VAL A 277 7.98 8.47 -14.41
C VAL A 277 9.17 7.81 -13.68
N ILE A 278 9.95 8.56 -12.89
CA ILE A 278 11.04 7.98 -12.09
C ILE A 278 10.47 7.05 -11.00
N GLY A 279 9.39 7.45 -10.34
CA GLY A 279 8.67 6.63 -9.37
C GLY A 279 8.19 5.31 -9.99
N ALA A 280 7.52 5.38 -11.14
CA ALA A 280 7.09 4.19 -11.87
C ALA A 280 8.26 3.28 -12.28
N LEU A 281 9.41 3.84 -12.68
CA LEU A 281 10.61 3.05 -12.94
C LEU A 281 11.20 2.42 -11.67
N ALA A 282 11.12 3.10 -10.53
CA ALA A 282 11.57 2.56 -9.25
C ALA A 282 10.67 1.41 -8.80
N GLU A 283 9.35 1.57 -8.86
CA GLU A 283 8.37 0.57 -8.44
C GLU A 283 8.34 -0.66 -9.36
N TRP A 284 8.25 -0.44 -10.68
CA TRP A 284 8.02 -1.52 -11.65
C TRP A 284 9.32 -2.08 -12.25
N LYS A 285 10.39 -1.28 -12.31
CA LYS A 285 11.69 -1.67 -12.89
C LYS A 285 12.88 -1.37 -11.95
N PRO A 286 12.81 -1.72 -10.65
CA PRO A 286 13.77 -1.26 -9.64
C PRO A 286 15.24 -1.62 -9.95
N LYS A 287 15.47 -2.85 -10.42
CA LYS A 287 16.83 -3.35 -10.75
C LYS A 287 17.47 -2.58 -11.90
N LEU A 288 16.67 -2.05 -12.82
CA LEU A 288 17.16 -1.32 -14.00
C LEU A 288 17.89 -0.04 -13.59
N LEU A 289 17.30 0.75 -12.67
CA LEU A 289 17.92 1.99 -12.18
C LEU A 289 19.25 1.72 -11.48
N GLY A 290 19.31 0.64 -10.67
CA GLY A 290 20.51 0.20 -9.97
C GLY A 290 21.61 -0.28 -10.90
N LYS A 291 21.29 -1.21 -11.82
CA LYS A 291 22.26 -1.82 -12.74
C LYS A 291 22.85 -0.83 -13.77
N VAL A 292 22.07 0.16 -14.19
CA VAL A 292 22.55 1.24 -15.09
C VAL A 292 23.30 2.34 -14.32
N GLY A 293 23.27 2.32 -12.98
CA GLY A 293 24.01 3.27 -12.15
C GLY A 293 23.38 4.67 -12.07
N LEU A 294 22.06 4.77 -12.23
CA LEU A 294 21.34 6.06 -12.25
C LEU A 294 20.95 6.55 -10.85
N VAL A 295 20.86 5.64 -9.87
CA VAL A 295 20.44 5.94 -8.49
C VAL A 295 21.22 7.12 -7.87
N PRO A 296 22.57 7.17 -7.92
CA PRO A 296 23.30 8.30 -7.33
C PRO A 296 22.94 9.65 -7.97
N THR A 297 22.67 9.68 -9.28
CA THR A 297 22.32 10.91 -10.01
C THR A 297 20.91 11.40 -9.64
N ILE A 298 19.96 10.46 -9.51
CA ILE A 298 18.59 10.76 -9.06
C ILE A 298 18.62 11.34 -7.65
N VAL A 299 19.31 10.67 -6.72
CA VAL A 299 19.42 11.07 -5.32
C VAL A 299 20.08 12.45 -5.17
N GLN A 300 21.20 12.70 -5.86
CA GLN A 300 21.87 14.00 -5.84
C GLN A 300 20.96 15.12 -6.35
N THR A 301 20.11 14.82 -7.34
CA THR A 301 19.15 15.78 -7.89
C THR A 301 18.07 16.10 -6.87
N CYS A 302 17.47 15.08 -6.26
CA CYS A 302 16.44 15.25 -5.24
C CYS A 302 16.96 16.06 -4.06
N VAL A 303 18.14 15.71 -3.53
CA VAL A 303 18.78 16.48 -2.45
C VAL A 303 19.09 17.91 -2.89
N GLY A 304 19.61 18.12 -4.10
CA GLY A 304 19.87 19.46 -4.63
C GLY A 304 18.62 20.35 -4.74
N ILE A 305 17.49 19.76 -5.17
CA ILE A 305 16.19 20.44 -5.21
C ILE A 305 15.76 20.80 -3.77
N MET A 306 15.84 19.85 -2.82
CA MET A 306 15.51 20.12 -1.42
C MET A 306 16.36 21.22 -0.81
N VAL A 307 17.65 21.33 -1.14
CA VAL A 307 18.56 22.39 -0.66
C VAL A 307 18.11 23.78 -1.15
N THR A 308 17.61 23.87 -2.39
CA THR A 308 17.26 25.14 -3.03
C THR A 308 15.80 25.55 -2.84
N ALA A 309 14.93 24.62 -2.43
CA ALA A 309 13.54 24.88 -2.13
C ALA A 309 13.36 25.94 -1.02
N ASP A 310 12.36 26.81 -1.20
CA ASP A 310 12.03 27.87 -0.24
C ASP A 310 11.35 27.28 1.00
N ALA A 311 12.12 27.16 2.09
CA ALA A 311 11.64 26.69 3.39
C ALA A 311 10.61 27.63 4.06
N SER A 312 10.38 28.82 3.49
CA SER A 312 9.41 29.82 3.96
C SER A 312 8.12 29.85 3.14
N ALA A 313 8.04 29.07 2.05
CA ALA A 313 6.85 28.97 1.21
C ALA A 313 5.65 28.48 2.05
N ARG A 314 4.52 29.17 1.88
CA ARG A 314 3.29 29.01 2.68
C ARG A 314 2.68 27.61 2.64
N GLU A 315 3.02 26.81 1.62
CA GLU A 315 2.33 25.55 1.30
C GLU A 315 3.01 24.29 1.89
N GLY A 316 4.35 24.23 1.99
CA GLY A 316 5.07 22.97 2.32
C GLY A 316 5.69 22.85 3.72
N GLY A 317 5.95 23.97 4.42
CA GLY A 317 6.74 23.97 5.66
C GLY A 317 8.17 23.44 5.49
N GLY A 318 8.94 23.32 6.58
CA GLY A 318 10.33 22.87 6.50
C GLY A 318 10.48 21.45 5.98
N ALA A 319 9.56 20.56 6.39
CA ALA A 319 9.62 19.11 6.18
C ALA A 319 8.92 18.61 4.89
N GLY A 320 8.18 19.44 4.15
CA GLY A 320 7.53 19.09 2.87
C GLY A 320 6.37 18.07 2.96
N ALA A 321 5.80 17.67 1.81
CA ALA A 321 4.53 16.91 1.61
C ALA A 321 4.46 15.59 2.35
N LEU A 322 5.54 14.80 2.30
CA LEU A 322 5.58 13.49 2.95
C LEU A 322 5.48 13.59 4.47
N PHE A 323 5.63 14.80 5.02
CA PHE A 323 5.39 15.10 6.41
C PHE A 323 4.26 16.11 6.65
N VAL A 324 3.39 16.32 5.68
CA VAL A 324 2.19 17.11 5.89
C VAL A 324 1.09 16.18 6.34
N SER A 325 1.10 15.86 7.64
CA SER A 325 -0.13 15.39 8.26
C SER A 325 -1.17 16.50 8.15
N THR A 326 -2.41 16.15 7.84
CA THR A 326 -3.55 17.09 7.83
C THR A 326 -3.57 18.04 9.05
N PRO A 327 -3.22 17.58 10.29
CA PRO A 327 -3.05 18.45 11.45
C PRO A 327 -2.04 19.61 11.26
N LEU A 328 -0.88 19.36 10.66
CA LEU A 328 0.16 20.39 10.46
C LEU A 328 -0.21 21.39 9.37
N GLN A 329 -0.86 20.92 8.32
CA GLN A 329 -1.40 21.75 7.24
C GLN A 329 -2.41 22.77 7.79
N ARG A 330 -3.39 22.29 8.56
CA ARG A 330 -4.37 23.13 9.25
C ARG A 330 -3.73 24.08 10.26
N LEU A 331 -2.75 23.61 11.03
CA LEU A 331 -2.03 24.47 11.96
C LEU A 331 -1.41 25.69 11.26
N ARG A 332 -0.83 25.48 10.07
CA ARG A 332 -0.25 26.58 9.27
C ARG A 332 -1.34 27.54 8.77
N GLN A 333 -2.49 27.03 8.33
CA GLN A 333 -3.64 27.85 7.95
C GLN A 333 -4.16 28.69 9.14
N GLU A 334 -4.24 28.10 10.34
CA GLU A 334 -4.60 28.81 11.57
C GLU A 334 -3.60 29.92 11.94
N GLU A 335 -2.29 29.63 11.86
CA GLU A 335 -1.24 30.63 12.08
C GLU A 335 -1.37 31.80 11.08
N ALA A 336 -1.62 31.49 9.80
CA ALA A 336 -1.81 32.49 8.76
C ALA A 336 -3.05 33.36 9.01
N ALA A 337 -4.17 32.74 9.39
CA ALA A 337 -5.41 33.43 9.72
C ALA A 337 -5.24 34.36 10.94
N LEU A 338 -4.56 33.90 11.99
CA LEU A 338 -4.25 34.72 13.17
C LEU A 338 -3.31 35.87 12.84
N ALA A 339 -2.30 35.64 12.00
CA ALA A 339 -1.41 36.70 11.53
C ALA A 339 -2.16 37.74 10.69
N LYS A 340 -3.08 37.32 9.81
CA LYS A 340 -3.98 38.19 9.03
C LYS A 340 -4.85 39.02 9.98
N ALA A 341 -5.50 38.38 10.95
CA ALA A 341 -6.33 39.05 11.96
C ALA A 341 -5.55 40.07 12.81
N ALA A 342 -4.32 39.75 13.22
CA ALA A 342 -3.45 40.65 13.97
C ALA A 342 -3.04 41.88 13.16
N LYS A 343 -2.72 41.72 11.86
CA LYS A 343 -2.42 42.83 10.95
C LYS A 343 -3.63 43.75 10.76
N ILE A 344 -4.82 43.17 10.60
CA ILE A 344 -6.09 43.92 10.53
C ILE A 344 -6.33 44.70 11.82
N ALA A 345 -6.17 44.06 12.98
CA ALA A 345 -6.32 44.70 14.29
C ALA A 345 -5.30 45.83 14.53
N ALA A 346 -4.11 45.74 13.93
CA ALA A 346 -3.07 46.76 13.96
C ALA A 346 -3.31 47.94 12.99
N GLY A 347 -4.43 47.96 12.27
CA GLY A 347 -4.77 49.02 11.31
C GLY A 347 -3.91 49.02 10.05
N GLN A 348 -3.25 47.90 9.75
CA GLN A 348 -2.49 47.74 8.51
C GLN A 348 -3.46 47.43 7.36
N VAL A 349 -3.29 48.11 6.22
CA VAL A 349 -4.07 47.85 5.02
C VAL A 349 -3.60 46.53 4.42
N VAL A 350 -4.42 45.49 4.54
CA VAL A 350 -4.28 44.27 3.76
C VAL A 350 -4.97 44.54 2.41
N LEU A 351 -4.21 44.91 1.39
CA LEU A 351 -4.73 45.13 0.04
C LEU A 351 -4.84 43.78 -0.69
N GLY A 352 -6.06 43.32 -0.98
CA GLY A 352 -6.37 42.27 -1.95
C GLY A 352 -6.21 40.83 -1.46
N GLY A 353 -7.21 40.00 -1.74
CA GLY A 353 -7.26 38.56 -1.47
C GLY A 353 -8.46 38.15 -0.60
N ASP A 354 -9.67 38.37 -1.11
CA ASP A 354 -10.87 37.59 -0.74
C ASP A 354 -11.00 36.38 -1.70
N ASP A 355 -9.86 35.81 -2.13
CA ASP A 355 -9.78 34.70 -3.10
C ASP A 355 -9.09 33.45 -2.49
N ASP A 356 -9.16 33.27 -1.16
CA ASP A 356 -8.49 32.14 -0.48
C ASP A 356 -9.28 30.79 -0.62
N ASP A 357 -10.40 30.75 -1.37
CA ASP A 357 -11.17 29.52 -1.65
C ASP A 357 -11.01 29.01 -3.11
N ASP A 358 -10.36 29.77 -4.01
CA ASP A 358 -10.26 29.46 -5.46
C ASP A 358 -8.82 29.58 -6.02
N GLU A 359 -7.75 29.47 -5.21
CA GLU A 359 -6.41 29.21 -5.76
C GLU A 359 -6.42 27.78 -6.34
N ALA A 360 -6.61 27.68 -7.67
CA ALA A 360 -6.54 26.43 -8.41
C ALA A 360 -5.27 25.69 -7.97
N TYR A 361 -5.44 24.47 -7.43
CA TYR A 361 -4.33 23.63 -6.98
C TYR A 361 -3.28 23.53 -8.09
N GLU A 362 -2.12 24.18 -7.91
CA GLU A 362 -1.08 24.27 -8.94
C GLU A 362 -0.23 22.99 -9.03
N GLY A 363 -0.50 21.97 -8.21
CA GLY A 363 0.34 20.77 -8.09
C GLY A 363 1.40 20.86 -6.98
N PRO A 364 2.15 19.77 -6.73
CA PRO A 364 3.11 19.71 -5.63
C PRO A 364 4.30 20.65 -5.85
N SER A 365 4.85 21.16 -4.74
CA SER A 365 6.05 22.02 -4.77
C SER A 365 7.32 21.22 -5.11
N SER A 366 8.39 21.88 -5.55
CA SER A 366 9.64 21.20 -5.94
C SER A 366 10.23 20.33 -4.81
N GLN A 367 10.05 20.74 -3.54
CA GLN A 367 10.48 19.93 -2.41
C GLN A 367 9.71 18.61 -2.32
N GLU A 368 8.40 18.65 -2.56
CA GLU A 368 7.49 17.50 -2.47
C GLU A 368 7.78 16.49 -3.58
N VAL A 369 7.97 17.00 -4.80
CA VAL A 369 8.40 16.23 -5.97
C VAL A 369 9.71 15.48 -5.68
N ALA A 370 10.70 16.18 -5.10
CA ALA A 370 12.00 15.59 -4.77
C ALA A 370 11.94 14.57 -3.63
N GLN A 371 11.13 14.83 -2.60
CA GLN A 371 10.94 13.92 -1.48
C GLN A 371 10.23 12.64 -1.92
N THR A 372 9.12 12.76 -2.65
CA THR A 372 8.36 11.62 -3.17
C THR A 372 9.24 10.76 -4.09
N THR A 373 10.03 11.38 -4.96
CA THR A 373 10.98 10.62 -5.81
C THR A 373 12.01 9.87 -4.97
N LEU A 374 12.54 10.49 -3.91
CA LEU A 374 13.54 9.86 -3.04
C LEU A 374 12.96 8.70 -2.23
N ASP A 375 11.71 8.84 -1.77
CA ASP A 375 10.94 7.80 -1.09
C ASP A 375 10.76 6.56 -1.97
N GLN A 376 10.30 6.76 -3.20
CA GLN A 376 10.13 5.67 -4.19
C GLN A 376 11.44 4.92 -4.47
N ILE A 377 12.57 5.63 -4.51
CA ILE A 377 13.89 4.99 -4.63
C ILE A 377 14.21 4.16 -3.39
N ALA A 378 13.92 4.64 -2.19
CA ALA A 378 14.20 3.92 -0.95
C ALA A 378 13.30 2.69 -0.78
N LEU A 379 12.02 2.79 -1.11
CA LEU A 379 11.02 1.72 -0.98
C LEU A 379 11.23 0.57 -1.98
N HIS A 380 11.61 0.89 -3.22
CA HIS A 380 11.56 -0.10 -4.30
C HIS A 380 12.94 -0.53 -4.85
N VAL A 381 13.95 0.35 -4.85
CA VAL A 381 15.26 0.01 -5.42
C VAL A 381 16.11 -0.76 -4.39
N PRO A 382 16.65 -1.95 -4.72
CA PRO A 382 17.38 -2.77 -3.76
C PRO A 382 18.55 -2.06 -3.08
N LEU A 383 18.70 -2.33 -1.78
CA LEU A 383 19.64 -1.66 -0.86
C LEU A 383 21.07 -1.59 -1.38
N LYS A 384 21.55 -2.62 -2.09
CA LYS A 384 22.91 -2.66 -2.65
C LYS A 384 23.21 -1.52 -3.63
N TRP A 385 22.18 -0.91 -4.23
CA TRP A 385 22.31 0.24 -5.12
C TRP A 385 21.80 1.56 -4.52
N SER A 386 20.89 1.51 -3.56
CA SER A 386 20.20 2.70 -3.03
C SER A 386 20.71 3.19 -1.67
N LEU A 387 21.16 2.29 -0.79
CA LEU A 387 21.46 2.62 0.61
C LEU A 387 22.61 3.63 0.74
N GLU A 388 23.80 3.32 0.22
CA GLU A 388 24.99 4.19 0.37
C GLU A 388 24.83 5.53 -0.36
N PRO A 389 24.37 5.58 -1.63
CA PRO A 389 24.21 6.85 -2.33
C PRO A 389 23.21 7.78 -1.66
N THR A 390 22.20 7.22 -0.98
CA THR A 390 21.11 7.97 -0.36
C THR A 390 21.40 8.32 1.09
N LEU A 391 21.50 7.31 1.96
CA LEU A 391 21.72 7.53 3.39
C LEU A 391 23.10 8.17 3.65
N GLY A 392 24.12 7.78 2.87
CA GLY A 392 25.45 8.37 2.94
C GLY A 392 25.45 9.86 2.62
N LEU A 393 24.76 10.28 1.55
CA LEU A 393 24.61 11.69 1.19
C LEU A 393 23.78 12.46 2.22
N ALA A 394 22.68 11.89 2.71
CA ALA A 394 21.83 12.51 3.72
C ALA A 394 22.60 12.80 5.02
N MET A 395 23.39 11.82 5.50
CA MET A 395 24.24 11.97 6.67
C MET A 395 25.35 13.02 6.47
N GLN A 396 25.95 13.11 5.28
CA GLN A 396 26.91 14.17 4.96
C GLN A 396 26.26 15.56 5.00
N CYS A 397 25.03 15.68 4.48
CA CYS A 397 24.29 16.93 4.46
C CYS A 397 23.95 17.44 5.88
N LEU A 398 23.67 16.54 6.83
CA LEU A 398 23.41 16.88 8.23
C LEU A 398 24.57 17.62 8.92
N GLU A 399 25.80 17.42 8.47
CA GLU A 399 27.01 18.01 9.04
C GLU A 399 27.47 19.28 8.33
N ASP A 400 26.78 19.68 7.26
CA ASP A 400 27.15 20.84 6.46
C ASP A 400 26.99 22.16 7.24
N ALA A 401 27.81 23.16 6.94
CA ALA A 401 27.73 24.47 7.57
C ALA A 401 26.49 25.27 7.14
N ASN A 402 25.95 25.02 5.94
CA ASN A 402 24.77 25.66 5.39
C ASN A 402 23.48 25.08 6.03
N PRO A 403 22.66 25.91 6.70
CA PRO A 403 21.39 25.46 7.28
C PRO A 403 20.43 24.80 6.28
N SER A 404 20.42 25.25 5.02
CA SER A 404 19.57 24.67 3.97
C SER A 404 20.02 23.26 3.58
N THR A 405 21.33 23.03 3.54
CA THR A 405 21.90 21.70 3.33
C THR A 405 21.60 20.77 4.50
N ARG A 406 21.75 21.24 5.75
CA ARG A 406 21.35 20.45 6.93
C ARG A 406 19.87 20.12 6.94
N ARG A 407 19.02 21.07 6.56
CA ARG A 407 17.56 20.85 6.42
C ARG A 407 17.26 19.76 5.40
N ALA A 408 17.87 19.82 4.22
CA ALA A 408 17.71 18.80 3.19
C ALA A 408 18.24 17.43 3.64
N GLY A 409 19.35 17.37 4.38
CA GLY A 409 19.86 16.15 4.99
C GLY A 409 18.90 15.55 6.00
N ALA A 410 18.33 16.37 6.89
CA ALA A 410 17.33 15.92 7.86
C ALA A 410 16.05 15.43 7.18
N ALA A 411 15.55 16.16 6.18
CA ALA A 411 14.42 15.73 5.37
C ALA A 411 14.70 14.39 4.68
N ALA A 412 15.84 14.24 4.02
CA ALA A 412 16.23 13.01 3.33
C ALA A 412 16.31 11.81 4.29
N VAL A 413 16.85 11.98 5.50
CA VAL A 413 16.85 10.90 6.51
C VAL A 413 15.45 10.49 6.91
N GLY A 414 14.53 11.45 7.11
CA GLY A 414 13.14 11.15 7.43
C GLY A 414 12.44 10.40 6.29
N VAL A 415 12.59 10.89 5.06
CA VAL A 415 11.97 10.30 3.87
C VAL A 415 12.40 8.85 3.65
N VAL A 416 13.69 8.53 3.84
CA VAL A 416 14.17 7.16 3.53
C VAL A 416 14.03 6.18 4.70
N ALA A 417 13.43 6.59 5.81
CA ALA A 417 13.33 5.78 7.01
C ALA A 417 12.52 4.50 6.79
N GLU A 418 11.39 4.59 6.08
CA GLU A 418 10.55 3.44 5.75
C GLU A 418 11.26 2.46 4.80
N GLY A 419 11.76 2.95 3.67
CA GLY A 419 12.43 2.12 2.67
C GLY A 419 13.71 1.44 3.17
N PHE A 420 14.43 2.07 4.11
CA PHE A 420 15.66 1.52 4.69
C PHE A 420 15.49 0.99 6.11
N GLN A 421 14.26 0.74 6.57
CA GLN A 421 13.97 0.37 7.96
C GLN A 421 14.84 -0.79 8.48
N ASP A 422 15.01 -1.86 7.70
CA ASP A 422 15.81 -3.02 8.10
C ASP A 422 17.30 -2.66 8.24
N ALA A 423 17.88 -2.02 7.23
CA ALA A 423 19.27 -1.58 7.26
C ALA A 423 19.55 -0.56 8.37
N LEU A 424 18.60 0.33 8.63
CA LEU A 424 18.67 1.29 9.73
C LEU A 424 18.69 0.57 11.07
N ARG A 425 17.70 -0.30 11.35
CA ARG A 425 17.59 -1.08 12.59
C ARG A 425 18.84 -1.91 12.85
N GLU A 426 19.37 -2.57 11.83
CA GLU A 426 20.46 -3.53 12.00
C GLU A 426 21.86 -2.89 12.09
N HIS A 427 22.09 -1.77 11.39
CA HIS A 427 23.46 -1.28 11.15
C HIS A 427 23.69 0.21 11.34
N HIS A 428 22.67 1.07 11.16
CA HIS A 428 22.90 2.51 11.01
C HIS A 428 22.18 3.40 12.04
N LEU A 429 21.21 2.88 12.79
CA LEU A 429 20.33 3.67 13.65
C LEU A 429 21.09 4.53 14.66
N GLY A 430 22.04 3.95 15.40
CA GLY A 430 22.82 4.68 16.41
C GLY A 430 23.64 5.84 15.82
N GLU A 431 24.24 5.64 14.64
CA GLU A 431 25.00 6.67 13.95
C GLU A 431 24.10 7.81 13.44
N VAL A 432 22.97 7.45 12.80
CA VAL A 432 22.00 8.41 12.28
C VAL A 432 21.45 9.28 13.41
N LEU A 433 21.02 8.68 14.52
CA LEU A 433 20.51 9.40 15.68
C LEU A 433 21.56 10.35 16.28
N GLN A 434 22.82 9.93 16.35
CA GLN A 434 23.91 10.78 16.82
C GLN A 434 24.13 12.00 15.91
N ARG A 435 24.06 11.82 14.58
CA ARG A 435 24.21 12.93 13.62
C ARG A 435 23.01 13.88 13.66
N LEU A 436 21.78 13.37 13.81
CA LEU A 436 20.59 14.19 14.04
C LEU A 436 20.69 15.01 15.34
N ALA A 437 21.19 14.41 16.43
CA ALA A 437 21.39 15.10 17.70
C ALA A 437 22.44 16.23 17.58
N ASN A 438 23.51 16.01 16.83
CA ASN A 438 24.51 17.04 16.55
C ASN A 438 23.90 18.21 15.74
N ALA A 439 23.07 17.90 14.73
CA ALA A 439 22.38 18.91 13.93
C ALA A 439 21.35 19.72 14.75
N ALA A 440 20.70 19.09 15.73
CA ALA A 440 19.82 19.76 16.70
C ALA A 440 20.60 20.73 17.60
N ALA A 441 21.75 20.30 18.13
CA ALA A 441 22.60 21.10 19.00
C ALA A 441 23.21 22.34 18.32
N ALA A 442 23.24 22.37 16.98
CA ALA A 442 23.77 23.49 16.21
C ALA A 442 22.89 24.76 16.22
N ASN A 443 21.80 24.81 17.02
CA ASN A 443 20.82 25.91 17.07
C ASN A 443 20.30 26.28 15.67
N SER A 444 19.95 25.27 14.88
CA SER A 444 19.51 25.43 13.49
C SER A 444 18.19 26.19 13.40
N GLU A 445 17.89 26.79 12.24
CA GLU A 445 16.67 27.56 11.99
C GLU A 445 15.40 26.72 12.19
N PRO A 446 14.23 27.33 12.43
CA PRO A 446 13.00 26.58 12.73
C PRO A 446 12.64 25.51 11.70
N ALA A 447 12.84 25.79 10.40
CA ALA A 447 12.59 24.83 9.33
C ALA A 447 13.51 23.59 9.42
N THR A 448 14.77 23.76 9.82
CA THR A 448 15.66 22.63 10.09
C THR A 448 15.19 21.84 11.31
N ARG A 449 14.72 22.51 12.38
CA ARG A 449 14.20 21.84 13.57
C ARG A 449 12.93 21.04 13.27
N GLU A 450 12.06 21.56 12.41
CA GLU A 450 10.89 20.84 11.89
C GLU A 450 11.31 19.57 11.13
N CYS A 451 12.27 19.64 10.21
CA CYS A 451 12.81 18.45 9.52
C CYS A 451 13.47 17.45 10.46
N LEU A 452 14.16 17.92 11.51
CA LEU A 452 14.75 17.03 12.51
C LEU A 452 13.66 16.29 13.28
N CYS A 453 12.59 16.97 13.66
CA CYS A 453 11.46 16.30 14.31
C CYS A 453 10.79 15.31 13.35
N PHE A 454 10.61 15.66 12.08
CA PHE A 454 10.13 14.73 11.04
C PHE A 454 11.00 13.47 10.99
N ALA A 455 12.32 13.64 10.87
CA ALA A 455 13.26 12.52 10.83
C ALA A 455 13.17 11.64 12.08
N TYR A 456 13.11 12.23 13.27
CA TYR A 456 12.93 11.46 14.51
C TYR A 456 11.60 10.72 14.55
N GLY A 457 10.52 11.32 14.04
CA GLY A 457 9.20 10.69 14.05
C GLY A 457 9.10 9.54 13.05
N GLN A 458 9.65 9.69 11.84
CA GLN A 458 9.73 8.61 10.86
C GLN A 458 10.63 7.46 11.32
N LEU A 459 11.76 7.77 11.93
CA LEU A 459 12.58 6.74 12.57
C LEU A 459 11.82 6.08 13.73
N ALA A 460 11.00 6.82 14.48
CA ALA A 460 10.14 6.27 15.53
C ALA A 460 8.97 5.46 14.99
N GLU A 461 8.56 5.64 13.75
CA GLU A 461 7.50 4.87 13.12
C GLU A 461 8.06 3.56 12.54
N HIS A 462 9.18 3.65 11.81
CA HIS A 462 9.68 2.52 11.00
C HIS A 462 10.81 1.72 11.64
N CYS A 463 11.62 2.30 12.54
CA CYS A 463 12.77 1.59 13.15
C CYS A 463 12.41 0.91 14.49
N GLN A 464 11.19 0.37 14.58
CA GLN A 464 10.67 -0.27 15.78
C GLN A 464 10.95 -1.79 15.79
N PRO A 465 11.18 -2.41 16.97
CA PRO A 465 11.23 -1.81 18.31
C PRO A 465 12.59 -1.18 18.69
N GLU A 466 13.62 -1.30 17.85
CA GLU A 466 15.03 -0.99 18.16
C GLU A 466 15.22 0.45 18.64
N ILE A 467 14.51 1.41 18.03
CA ILE A 467 14.61 2.82 18.38
C ILE A 467 14.20 3.15 19.82
N VAL A 468 13.33 2.34 20.43
CA VAL A 468 12.97 2.52 21.85
C VAL A 468 14.19 2.40 22.76
N GLY A 469 15.15 1.53 22.40
CA GLY A 469 16.44 1.41 23.10
C GLY A 469 17.29 2.68 23.06
N HIS A 470 17.00 3.59 22.11
CA HIS A 470 17.70 4.87 21.93
C HIS A 470 16.93 6.06 22.50
N ALA A 471 15.88 5.85 23.30
CA ALA A 471 15.09 6.94 23.90
C ALA A 471 15.93 8.01 24.63
N ALA A 472 17.04 7.62 25.25
CA ALA A 472 17.96 8.54 25.93
C ALA A 472 18.65 9.56 24.98
N ALA A 473 18.80 9.22 23.69
CA ALA A 473 19.34 10.11 22.67
C ALA A 473 18.26 10.99 22.02
N VAL A 474 17.02 10.51 21.95
CA VAL A 474 15.92 11.18 21.23
C VAL A 474 15.08 12.09 22.14
N VAL A 475 14.59 11.55 23.26
CA VAL A 475 13.58 12.22 24.11
C VAL A 475 14.04 13.60 24.62
N PRO A 476 15.29 13.80 25.07
CA PRO A 476 15.73 15.12 25.52
C PRO A 476 15.65 16.19 24.43
N VAL A 477 15.96 15.84 23.18
CA VAL A 477 15.92 16.75 22.02
C VAL A 477 14.46 17.13 21.71
N VAL A 478 13.57 16.14 21.67
CA VAL A 478 12.13 16.35 21.41
C VAL A 478 11.49 17.19 22.53
N PHE A 479 11.88 16.98 23.79
CA PHE A 479 11.40 17.80 24.91
C PHE A 479 11.88 19.26 24.84
N GLU A 480 13.04 19.52 24.26
CA GLU A 480 13.48 20.89 23.97
C GLU A 480 12.61 21.51 22.87
N PHE A 481 12.36 20.78 21.78
CA PHE A 481 11.53 21.22 20.65
C PHE A 481 10.04 21.42 21.01
N LEU A 482 9.49 20.69 21.97
CA LEU A 482 8.16 20.97 22.53
C LEU A 482 8.01 22.38 23.14
N ASN A 483 9.12 23.03 23.50
CA ASN A 483 9.14 24.40 24.04
C ASN A 483 9.47 25.46 22.97
N ASP A 484 9.46 25.09 21.68
CA ASP A 484 9.75 26.01 20.58
C ASP A 484 8.70 27.12 20.46
N ALA A 485 9.12 28.27 19.93
CA ALA A 485 8.23 29.39 19.65
C ALA A 485 7.36 29.18 18.41
N ARG A 486 7.75 28.28 17.49
CA ARG A 486 7.00 27.98 16.26
C ARG A 486 6.06 26.80 16.51
N ALA A 487 4.77 27.01 16.23
CA ALA A 487 3.75 26.00 16.48
C ALA A 487 4.01 24.72 15.66
N ALA A 488 4.52 24.84 14.43
CA ALA A 488 4.90 23.71 13.60
C ALA A 488 5.91 22.77 14.31
N VAL A 489 6.96 23.32 14.93
CA VAL A 489 7.95 22.51 15.66
C VAL A 489 7.33 21.83 16.88
N VAL A 490 6.48 22.54 17.63
CA VAL A 490 5.73 21.97 18.77
C VAL A 490 4.81 20.84 18.32
N GLY A 491 4.10 21.05 17.22
CA GLY A 491 3.20 20.08 16.60
C GLY A 491 3.94 18.82 16.16
N THR A 492 4.99 18.97 15.36
CA THR A 492 5.80 17.84 14.92
C THR A 492 6.44 17.11 16.10
N SER A 493 6.82 17.81 17.17
CA SER A 493 7.32 17.16 18.38
C SER A 493 6.27 16.28 19.06
N CYS A 494 4.99 16.65 18.99
CA CYS A 494 3.90 15.80 19.48
C CYS A 494 3.77 14.52 18.63
N TYR A 495 3.89 14.63 17.29
CA TYR A 495 3.93 13.46 16.40
C TYR A 495 5.09 12.50 16.74
N VAL A 496 6.30 13.02 16.98
CA VAL A 496 7.43 12.17 17.40
C VAL A 496 7.09 11.38 18.66
N LEU A 497 6.45 12.03 19.63
CA LEU A 497 6.07 11.40 20.90
C LEU A 497 4.91 10.41 20.75
N GLU A 498 3.97 10.68 19.86
CA GLU A 498 2.91 9.76 19.47
C GLU A 498 3.52 8.44 18.96
N MET A 499 4.33 8.51 17.90
CA MET A 499 4.99 7.33 17.29
C MET A 499 5.89 6.58 18.28
N PHE A 500 6.65 7.32 19.10
CA PHE A 500 7.48 6.70 20.14
C PHE A 500 6.63 5.95 21.19
N CYS A 501 5.50 6.50 21.59
CA CYS A 501 4.65 5.87 22.59
C CYS A 501 3.93 4.65 22.02
N GLU A 502 3.48 4.65 20.76
CA GLU A 502 2.76 3.52 20.17
C GLU A 502 3.52 2.19 20.23
N SER A 503 4.84 2.26 20.22
CA SER A 503 5.72 1.08 20.23
C SER A 503 6.34 0.78 21.60
N MET A 504 6.09 1.61 22.61
CA MET A 504 6.60 1.38 23.97
C MET A 504 5.65 0.53 24.79
N ASP A 505 6.20 -0.42 25.55
CA ASP A 505 5.46 -1.09 26.61
C ASP A 505 5.46 -0.28 27.92
N ALA A 506 4.64 -0.71 28.88
CA ALA A 506 4.49 -0.03 30.18
C ALA A 506 5.80 0.02 30.99
N SER A 507 6.71 -0.94 30.80
CA SER A 507 8.00 -1.00 31.49
C SER A 507 8.98 0.02 30.91
N GLN A 508 8.99 0.18 29.58
CA GLN A 508 9.83 1.11 28.84
C GLN A 508 9.38 2.56 29.07
N LEU A 509 8.06 2.82 29.00
CA LEU A 509 7.51 4.17 29.20
C LEU A 509 7.56 4.63 30.66
N GLY A 510 7.60 3.70 31.63
CA GLY A 510 7.42 4.02 33.06
C GLY A 510 8.32 5.13 33.63
N GLN A 511 9.57 5.25 33.17
CA GLN A 511 10.49 6.32 33.62
C GLN A 511 10.26 7.67 32.92
N LEU A 512 9.62 7.63 31.74
CA LEU A 512 9.36 8.79 30.89
C LEU A 512 7.93 9.32 31.07
N LEU A 513 7.01 8.52 31.63
CA LEU A 513 5.58 8.84 31.71
C LEU A 513 5.29 10.16 32.45
N GLU A 514 5.84 10.34 33.66
CA GLU A 514 5.64 11.59 34.41
C GLU A 514 6.15 12.84 33.67
N PRO A 515 7.43 12.89 33.23
CA PRO A 515 7.93 14.07 32.51
C PRO A 515 7.25 14.28 31.15
N LEU A 516 6.77 13.22 30.50
CA LEU A 516 5.99 13.30 29.27
C LEU A 516 4.62 13.94 29.51
N MET A 517 3.83 13.40 30.44
CA MET A 517 2.49 13.91 30.75
C MET A 517 2.51 15.33 31.29
N ALA A 518 3.55 15.71 32.04
CA ALA A 518 3.74 17.08 32.51
C ALA A 518 3.88 18.11 31.36
N ARG A 519 4.30 17.69 30.17
CA ARG A 519 4.44 18.53 28.98
C ARG A 519 3.25 18.43 28.02
N LEU A 520 2.68 17.24 27.84
CA LEU A 520 1.56 17.03 26.91
C LEU A 520 0.22 17.56 27.45
N LEU A 521 -0.10 17.35 28.72
CA LEU A 521 -1.41 17.74 29.28
C LEU A 521 -1.72 19.24 29.15
N PRO A 522 -0.77 20.17 29.39
CA PRO A 522 -1.00 21.60 29.15
C PRO A 522 -1.36 21.94 27.69
N LEU A 523 -0.85 21.18 26.72
CA LEU A 523 -1.08 21.45 25.29
C LEU A 523 -2.52 21.16 24.84
N LEU A 524 -3.26 20.31 25.58
CA LEU A 524 -4.70 20.10 25.35
C LEU A 524 -5.53 21.40 25.50
N GLY A 525 -5.00 22.37 26.24
CA GLY A 525 -5.57 23.70 26.44
C GLY A 525 -4.95 24.81 25.59
N HIS A 526 -4.15 24.48 24.57
CA HIS A 526 -3.50 25.48 23.72
C HIS A 526 -4.52 26.30 22.90
N GLN A 527 -4.15 27.49 22.43
CA GLN A 527 -5.05 28.37 21.66
C GLN A 527 -5.28 27.92 20.22
N LEU A 528 -4.32 27.21 19.63
CA LEU A 528 -4.37 26.65 18.26
C LEU A 528 -4.98 25.26 18.30
N LEU A 529 -5.95 24.97 17.44
CA LEU A 529 -6.66 23.68 17.43
C LEU A 529 -5.73 22.56 16.97
N GLY A 530 -4.89 22.82 15.95
CA GLY A 530 -3.91 21.83 15.47
C GLY A 530 -2.93 21.34 16.54
N ILE A 531 -2.49 22.19 17.48
CA ILE A 531 -1.64 21.75 18.61
C ILE A 531 -2.43 20.87 19.58
N ARG A 532 -3.70 21.21 19.85
CA ARG A 532 -4.55 20.40 20.74
C ARG A 532 -4.82 19.03 20.13
N GLU A 533 -4.99 18.98 18.82
CA GLU A 533 -5.21 17.76 18.04
C GLU A 533 -4.01 16.81 18.17
N MET A 534 -2.81 17.29 17.83
CA MET A 534 -1.58 16.49 17.94
C MET A 534 -1.24 16.12 19.39
N ALA A 535 -1.53 17.00 20.35
CA ALA A 535 -1.37 16.67 21.77
C ALA A 535 -2.37 15.61 22.24
N ALA A 536 -3.61 15.63 21.76
CA ALA A 536 -4.61 14.61 22.07
C ALA A 536 -4.19 13.23 21.54
N ALA A 537 -3.65 13.20 20.32
CA ALA A 537 -3.11 11.98 19.70
C ALA A 537 -1.96 11.40 20.55
N ALA A 538 -0.94 12.21 20.85
CA ALA A 538 0.19 11.79 21.68
C ALA A 538 -0.22 11.34 23.09
N VAL A 539 -1.21 11.99 23.71
CA VAL A 539 -1.78 11.56 25.01
C VAL A 539 -2.51 10.21 24.88
N GLY A 540 -3.22 9.98 23.77
CA GLY A 540 -3.86 8.70 23.47
C GLY A 540 -2.85 7.56 23.38
N SER A 541 -1.80 7.74 22.57
CA SER A 541 -0.74 6.73 22.41
C SER A 541 0.04 6.49 23.72
N ALA A 542 0.33 7.55 24.48
CA ALA A 542 0.92 7.41 25.82
C ALA A 542 0.01 6.66 26.79
N ALA A 543 -1.32 6.79 26.67
CA ALA A 543 -2.26 6.03 27.49
C ALA A 543 -2.22 4.53 27.19
N ILE A 544 -2.24 4.15 25.90
CA ILE A 544 -2.11 2.74 25.47
C ILE A 544 -0.84 2.12 26.03
N ALA A 545 0.30 2.78 25.81
CA ALA A 545 1.62 2.32 26.25
C ALA A 545 1.73 2.21 27.78
N ALA A 546 1.19 3.18 28.52
CA ALA A 546 1.25 3.18 29.98
C ALA A 546 0.32 2.14 30.62
N ALA A 547 -0.69 1.65 29.90
CA ALA A 547 -1.73 0.75 30.40
C ALA A 547 -2.31 1.23 31.76
N ASP A 548 -2.36 0.36 32.77
CA ASP A 548 -2.82 0.68 34.13
C ASP A 548 -2.06 1.86 34.77
N GLY A 549 -0.81 2.09 34.34
CA GLY A 549 0.05 3.19 34.76
C GLY A 549 -0.47 4.57 34.39
N PHE A 550 -1.40 4.67 33.42
CA PHE A 550 -2.03 5.94 33.04
C PHE A 550 -3.04 6.45 34.09
N GLY A 551 -3.50 5.59 35.00
CA GLY A 551 -4.52 5.91 36.01
C GLY A 551 -4.37 7.26 36.73
N PRO A 552 -3.18 7.68 37.19
CA PRO A 552 -2.97 8.96 37.87
C PRO A 552 -3.25 10.21 37.03
N TYR A 553 -3.27 10.08 35.70
CA TYR A 553 -3.45 11.19 34.76
C TYR A 553 -4.88 11.32 34.24
N LEU A 554 -5.73 10.31 34.48
CA LEU A 554 -7.11 10.23 33.97
C LEU A 554 -7.92 11.49 34.28
N ASP A 555 -7.92 11.93 35.54
CA ASP A 555 -8.72 13.07 36.00
C ASP A 555 -8.28 14.41 35.41
N VAL A 556 -7.08 14.48 34.83
CA VAL A 556 -6.54 15.68 34.16
C VAL A 556 -6.72 15.59 32.65
N ALA A 557 -6.55 14.41 32.07
CA ALA A 557 -6.61 14.18 30.62
C ALA A 557 -8.05 14.07 30.09
N ALA A 558 -8.91 13.28 30.75
CA ALA A 558 -10.22 12.95 30.20
C ALA A 558 -11.20 14.14 30.14
N PRO A 559 -11.24 15.09 31.11
CA PRO A 559 -12.14 16.23 31.02
C PRO A 559 -11.96 17.14 29.79
N PRO A 560 -10.74 17.62 29.44
CA PRO A 560 -10.55 18.41 28.23
C PRO A 560 -10.84 17.61 26.95
N LEU A 561 -10.44 16.35 26.87
CA LEU A 561 -10.74 15.47 25.73
C LEU A 561 -12.26 15.35 25.51
N ALA A 562 -13.01 15.04 26.57
CA ALA A 562 -14.47 14.91 26.49
C ALA A 562 -15.18 16.23 26.16
N ALA A 563 -14.60 17.38 26.52
CA ALA A 563 -15.13 18.69 26.11
C ALA A 563 -14.87 18.98 24.63
N MET A 564 -13.74 18.55 24.08
CA MET A 564 -13.41 18.72 22.65
C MET A 564 -14.32 17.87 21.75
N CYS A 565 -14.77 16.72 22.24
CA CYS A 565 -15.75 15.88 21.54
C CYS A 565 -17.14 16.53 21.36
N GLU A 566 -17.41 17.69 21.98
CA GLU A 566 -18.70 18.39 21.90
C GLU A 566 -18.65 19.67 21.06
N LEU A 567 -17.50 20.01 20.47
CA LEU A 567 -17.37 21.17 19.60
C LEU A 567 -18.29 21.00 18.38
N GLY A 568 -19.08 22.04 18.07
CA GLY A 568 -20.09 22.00 16.99
C GLY A 568 -19.70 22.76 15.73
N GLU A 569 -18.59 23.50 15.76
CA GLU A 569 -18.09 24.26 14.60
C GLU A 569 -17.28 23.36 13.67
N GLU A 570 -17.53 23.47 12.36
CA GLU A 570 -16.94 22.62 11.31
C GLU A 570 -15.42 22.63 11.32
N ARG A 571 -14.81 23.81 11.50
CA ARG A 571 -13.35 23.95 11.65
C ARG A 571 -12.73 23.15 12.81
N ALA A 572 -13.54 22.65 13.74
CA ALA A 572 -13.10 21.87 14.89
C ALA A 572 -13.52 20.39 14.82
N TRP A 573 -14.11 19.93 13.71
CA TRP A 573 -14.53 18.53 13.54
C TRP A 573 -13.37 17.55 13.66
N GLU A 574 -12.20 17.89 13.13
CA GLU A 574 -11.01 17.04 13.22
C GLU A 574 -10.50 16.90 14.65
N LEU A 575 -10.37 18.02 15.38
CA LEU A 575 -10.07 17.98 16.81
C LEU A 575 -11.11 17.18 17.60
N ARG A 576 -12.39 17.29 17.23
CA ARG A 576 -13.49 16.53 17.83
C ARG A 576 -13.33 15.02 17.60
N GLY A 577 -13.01 14.61 16.37
CA GLY A 577 -12.72 13.22 16.01
C GLY A 577 -11.49 12.67 16.73
N ARG A 578 -10.37 13.37 16.66
CA ARG A 578 -9.11 12.99 17.33
C ARG A 578 -9.25 12.89 18.85
N SER A 579 -10.03 13.80 19.46
CA SER A 579 -10.30 13.74 20.90
C SER A 579 -11.15 12.51 21.29
N LEU A 580 -12.05 12.09 20.40
CA LEU A 580 -12.87 10.89 20.60
C LEU A 580 -12.02 9.62 20.52
N GLU A 581 -11.11 9.55 19.54
CA GLU A 581 -10.13 8.48 19.42
C GLU A 581 -9.24 8.39 20.68
N ALA A 582 -8.67 9.51 21.11
CA ALA A 582 -7.87 9.57 22.33
C ALA A 582 -8.65 9.12 23.58
N LEU A 583 -9.94 9.42 23.69
CA LEU A 583 -10.78 8.87 24.76
C LEU A 583 -10.97 7.36 24.66
N GLY A 584 -11.08 6.81 23.44
CA GLY A 584 -11.08 5.36 23.21
C GLY A 584 -9.79 4.70 23.71
N HIS A 585 -8.65 5.33 23.43
CA HIS A 585 -7.34 4.88 23.92
C HIS A 585 -7.21 4.98 25.44
N VAL A 586 -7.66 6.08 26.04
CA VAL A 586 -7.73 6.22 27.50
C VAL A 586 -8.63 5.14 28.11
N ALA A 587 -9.77 4.83 27.48
CA ALA A 587 -10.68 3.78 27.96
C ALA A 587 -10.02 2.39 27.95
N LEU A 588 -9.25 2.07 26.91
CA LEU A 588 -8.45 0.84 26.83
C LEU A 588 -7.40 0.77 27.95
N ALA A 589 -6.73 1.88 28.23
CA ALA A 589 -5.68 1.95 29.24
C ALA A 589 -6.19 1.80 30.69
N VAL A 590 -7.30 2.47 31.05
CA VAL A 590 -7.79 2.50 32.44
C VAL A 590 -8.90 1.49 32.74
N GLY A 591 -9.47 0.87 31.70
CA GLY A 591 -10.56 -0.08 31.79
C GLY A 591 -11.94 0.53 32.09
N ALA A 592 -12.99 -0.29 31.92
CA ALA A 592 -14.40 0.15 31.96
C ALA A 592 -14.80 0.83 33.28
N ALA A 593 -14.32 0.33 34.42
CA ALA A 593 -14.71 0.82 35.73
C ALA A 593 -14.22 2.26 35.99
N ARG A 594 -12.98 2.58 35.62
CA ARG A 594 -12.40 3.92 35.79
C ARG A 594 -12.91 4.89 34.73
N PHE A 595 -13.18 4.40 33.52
CA PHE A 595 -13.69 5.21 32.41
C PHE A 595 -15.19 5.55 32.52
N ALA A 596 -15.95 4.84 33.37
CA ALA A 596 -17.39 5.01 33.53
C ALA A 596 -17.91 6.47 33.62
N PRO A 597 -17.23 7.44 34.27
CA PRO A 597 -17.68 8.83 34.32
C PRO A 597 -17.74 9.54 32.96
N TYR A 598 -16.97 9.08 31.98
CA TYR A 598 -16.85 9.69 30.65
C TYR A 598 -17.57 8.90 29.55
N ARG A 599 -17.88 7.63 29.83
CA ARG A 599 -18.44 6.66 28.88
C ARG A 599 -19.67 7.18 28.12
N ASP A 600 -20.71 7.59 28.84
CA ASP A 600 -21.99 7.94 28.22
C ASP A 600 -21.85 9.22 27.36
N ARG A 601 -20.97 10.13 27.77
CA ARG A 601 -20.64 11.36 27.02
C ARG A 601 -19.90 11.03 25.72
N ALA A 602 -18.90 10.13 25.78
CA ALA A 602 -18.14 9.71 24.62
C ALA A 602 -19.00 8.91 23.61
N LEU A 603 -19.84 7.99 24.10
CA LEU A 603 -20.81 7.26 23.24
C LEU A 603 -21.80 8.20 22.56
N ALA A 604 -22.30 9.21 23.28
CA ALA A 604 -23.20 10.21 22.69
C ALA A 604 -22.49 11.06 21.63
N ALA A 605 -21.22 11.45 21.87
CA ALA A 605 -20.44 12.20 20.88
C ALA A 605 -20.20 11.37 19.61
N ALA A 606 -19.83 10.09 19.74
CA ALA A 606 -19.65 9.18 18.61
C ALA A 606 -20.94 8.99 17.80
N ALA A 607 -22.09 8.86 18.47
CA ALA A 607 -23.38 8.77 17.78
C ALA A 607 -23.73 10.07 17.03
N GLN A 608 -23.52 11.23 17.65
CA GLN A 608 -23.75 12.54 17.01
C GLN A 608 -22.85 12.76 15.79
N ASN A 609 -21.61 12.28 15.83
CA ASN A 609 -20.69 12.37 14.70
C ASN A 609 -21.23 11.66 13.45
N LEU A 610 -21.92 10.54 13.62
CA LEU A 610 -22.54 9.80 12.52
C LEU A 610 -23.74 10.53 11.90
N GLU A 611 -24.28 11.54 12.57
CA GLU A 611 -25.35 12.41 12.06
C GLU A 611 -24.80 13.65 11.32
N LEU A 612 -23.49 13.91 11.42
CA LEU A 612 -22.81 14.99 10.72
C LEU A 612 -22.36 14.51 9.33
N ASP A 613 -22.43 15.39 8.33
CA ASP A 613 -22.04 15.10 6.94
C ASP A 613 -20.51 15.17 6.79
N SER A 614 -19.79 14.30 7.48
CA SER A 614 -18.33 14.21 7.45
C SER A 614 -17.86 12.76 7.49
N THR A 615 -17.11 12.37 6.45
CA THR A 615 -16.50 11.05 6.32
C THR A 615 -15.46 10.80 7.43
N GLU A 616 -14.59 11.77 7.70
CA GLU A 616 -13.56 11.69 8.75
C GLU A 616 -14.16 11.47 10.14
N LEU A 617 -15.20 12.24 10.51
CA LEU A 617 -15.88 12.05 11.79
C LEU A 617 -16.53 10.66 11.92
N ALA A 618 -17.04 10.11 10.82
CA ALA A 618 -17.56 8.75 10.81
C ALA A 618 -16.46 7.73 11.07
N GLU A 619 -15.28 7.89 10.46
CA GLU A 619 -14.11 7.03 10.68
C GLU A 619 -13.67 7.01 12.14
N TYR A 620 -13.44 8.18 12.76
CA TYR A 620 -13.09 8.27 14.18
C TYR A 620 -14.16 7.64 15.09
N SER A 621 -15.43 7.75 14.71
CA SER A 621 -16.53 7.19 15.49
C SER A 621 -16.56 5.67 15.42
N TYR A 622 -16.30 5.09 14.25
CA TYR A 622 -16.16 3.64 14.08
C TYR A 622 -14.93 3.11 14.84
N GLY A 623 -13.79 3.80 14.78
CA GLY A 623 -12.61 3.49 15.59
C GLY A 623 -12.92 3.53 17.09
N PHE A 624 -13.65 4.53 17.55
CA PHE A 624 -14.10 4.61 18.94
C PHE A 624 -15.06 3.47 19.31
N PHE A 625 -16.03 3.12 18.46
CA PHE A 625 -16.93 1.98 18.74
C PHE A 625 -16.18 0.65 18.82
N ALA A 626 -15.17 0.45 17.97
CA ALA A 626 -14.29 -0.72 18.05
C ALA A 626 -13.58 -0.79 19.42
N ASN A 627 -12.97 0.32 19.86
CA ASN A 627 -12.29 0.40 21.16
C ASN A 627 -13.26 0.29 22.35
N ALA A 628 -14.45 0.89 22.26
CA ALA A 628 -15.49 0.78 23.27
C ALA A 628 -16.00 -0.66 23.41
N ALA A 629 -16.16 -1.41 22.31
CA ALA A 629 -16.53 -2.82 22.36
C ALA A 629 -15.46 -3.66 23.09
N LYS A 630 -14.17 -3.39 22.86
CA LYS A 630 -13.05 -4.04 23.57
C LYS A 630 -13.10 -3.83 25.08
N VAL A 631 -13.42 -2.61 25.51
CA VAL A 631 -13.45 -2.22 26.93
C VAL A 631 -14.72 -2.69 27.64
N MET A 632 -15.87 -2.56 26.98
CA MET A 632 -17.19 -2.81 27.59
C MET A 632 -17.67 -4.26 27.43
N ARG A 633 -17.18 -5.01 26.44
CA ARG A 633 -17.55 -6.41 26.19
C ARG A 633 -19.06 -6.60 26.11
N GLY A 634 -19.62 -7.53 26.88
CA GLY A 634 -21.06 -7.77 26.96
C GLY A 634 -21.90 -6.54 27.31
N ASP A 635 -21.37 -5.57 28.07
CA ASP A 635 -22.08 -4.32 28.38
C ASP A 635 -22.28 -3.42 27.15
N PHE A 636 -21.58 -3.67 26.04
CA PHE A 636 -21.78 -3.00 24.76
C PHE A 636 -22.99 -3.55 23.98
N GLY A 637 -23.45 -4.75 24.32
CA GLY A 637 -24.54 -5.48 23.65
C GLY A 637 -25.80 -4.65 23.33
N PRO A 638 -26.28 -3.74 24.21
CA PRO A 638 -27.46 -2.91 23.94
C PRO A 638 -27.36 -1.98 22.72
N LEU A 639 -26.15 -1.67 22.24
CA LEU A 639 -25.92 -0.79 21.08
C LEU A 639 -25.95 -1.55 19.74
N LEU A 640 -25.72 -2.86 19.74
CA LEU A 640 -25.61 -3.70 18.53
C LEU A 640 -26.82 -3.62 17.58
N PRO A 641 -28.08 -3.62 18.08
CA PRO A 641 -29.25 -3.60 17.20
C PRO A 641 -29.37 -2.34 16.35
N GLN A 642 -28.69 -1.25 16.71
CA GLN A 642 -28.65 0.00 15.95
C GLN A 642 -27.34 0.14 15.17
N LEU A 643 -26.20 -0.13 15.82
CA LEU A 643 -24.89 0.06 15.22
C LEU A 643 -24.62 -0.92 14.08
N VAL A 644 -24.90 -2.22 14.24
CA VAL A 644 -24.54 -3.21 13.23
C VAL A 644 -25.30 -2.99 11.92
N PRO A 645 -26.63 -2.75 11.90
CA PRO A 645 -27.33 -2.40 10.66
C PRO A 645 -26.75 -1.16 9.96
N HIS A 646 -26.31 -0.14 10.72
CA HIS A 646 -25.65 1.04 10.17
C HIS A 646 -24.31 0.70 9.51
N LEU A 647 -23.46 -0.08 10.18
CA LEU A 647 -22.19 -0.54 9.62
C LEU A 647 -22.41 -1.34 8.33
N LEU A 648 -23.38 -2.26 8.33
CA LEU A 648 -23.70 -3.06 7.14
C LEU A 648 -24.19 -2.20 5.98
N ASP A 649 -25.00 -1.17 6.24
CA ASP A 649 -25.42 -0.20 5.21
C ASP A 649 -24.21 0.52 4.61
N VAL A 650 -23.33 1.06 5.46
CA VAL A 650 -22.12 1.77 5.03
C VAL A 650 -21.21 0.88 4.17
N VAL A 651 -21.00 -0.37 4.58
CA VAL A 651 -20.16 -1.31 3.81
C VAL A 651 -20.82 -1.70 2.49
N ALA A 652 -22.15 -1.82 2.44
CA ALA A 652 -22.89 -2.16 1.24
C ALA A 652 -23.12 -0.98 0.26
N ARG A 653 -22.87 0.28 0.67
CA ARG A 653 -23.04 1.45 -0.21
C ARG A 653 -22.17 1.33 -1.45
N LYS A 654 -22.70 1.77 -2.59
CA LYS A 654 -21.92 1.92 -3.83
C LYS A 654 -21.01 3.13 -3.68
N ASP A 655 -19.74 2.98 -4.03
CA ASP A 655 -18.70 3.97 -3.76
C ASP A 655 -18.68 5.15 -4.76
N GLY A 656 -19.77 5.32 -5.51
CA GLY A 656 -19.86 6.32 -6.57
C GLY A 656 -18.93 6.06 -7.74
N ALA A 657 -18.40 4.83 -7.88
CA ALA A 657 -17.60 4.42 -9.03
C ALA A 657 -18.43 4.59 -10.32
N SER A 658 -18.16 5.65 -11.08
CA SER A 658 -18.62 5.83 -12.44
C SER A 658 -17.58 5.28 -13.39
N LEU A 659 -18.03 4.57 -14.41
CA LEU A 659 -17.24 4.32 -15.62
C LEU A 659 -17.52 5.53 -16.51
N ASP A 660 -16.64 6.52 -16.43
CA ASP A 660 -16.71 7.67 -17.32
C ASP A 660 -15.92 7.30 -18.58
N PHE A 661 -16.59 7.38 -19.72
CA PHE A 661 -15.89 7.35 -21.01
C PHE A 661 -15.25 8.72 -21.19
N ALA A 662 -13.93 8.78 -21.32
CA ALA A 662 -13.20 10.04 -21.45
C ALA A 662 -13.77 10.90 -22.59
N ASP A 663 -14.51 11.95 -22.24
CA ASP A 663 -14.81 13.08 -23.11
C ASP A 663 -13.85 14.21 -22.68
N ASP A 664 -12.57 14.09 -23.05
CA ASP A 664 -11.56 15.15 -22.85
C ASP A 664 -11.80 16.29 -23.85
N ASP A 665 -12.83 17.10 -23.62
CA ASP A 665 -13.07 18.36 -24.33
C ASP A 665 -12.36 19.56 -23.64
N GLU A 666 -11.41 19.34 -22.71
CA GLU A 666 -10.73 20.44 -21.97
C GLU A 666 -9.69 21.24 -22.79
N ASP A 667 -9.31 20.79 -23.98
CA ASP A 667 -8.36 21.48 -24.88
C ASP A 667 -9.00 22.58 -25.76
N ASP A 668 -10.19 23.12 -25.40
CA ASP A 668 -10.88 24.16 -26.19
C ASP A 668 -10.45 25.60 -25.85
N GLU A 669 -9.18 25.92 -26.04
CA GLU A 669 -8.67 27.31 -25.97
C GLU A 669 -9.09 28.20 -27.16
N GLY A 670 -10.21 27.93 -27.86
CA GLY A 670 -10.58 28.76 -29.01
C GLY A 670 -12.02 28.74 -29.50
N GLY A 671 -12.89 27.84 -29.03
CA GLY A 671 -14.30 27.78 -29.37
C GLY A 671 -15.18 28.46 -28.34
N GLY A 672 -15.77 29.62 -28.65
CA GLY A 672 -16.73 30.25 -27.74
C GLY A 672 -17.92 29.33 -27.42
N GLY A 673 -18.00 28.84 -26.18
CA GLY A 673 -19.21 28.50 -25.42
C GLY A 673 -20.33 27.73 -26.16
N PHE A 674 -20.01 26.66 -26.88
CA PHE A 674 -21.04 25.78 -27.45
C PHE A 674 -21.36 24.62 -26.51
N ASP A 675 -22.45 24.74 -25.76
CA ASP A 675 -22.98 23.68 -24.90
C ASP A 675 -23.66 22.59 -25.76
N ALA A 676 -23.04 21.41 -25.85
CA ALA A 676 -23.51 20.31 -26.69
C ALA A 676 -24.59 19.43 -26.02
N ALA A 677 -25.03 19.75 -24.80
CA ALA A 677 -25.99 18.95 -24.03
C ALA A 677 -27.35 18.76 -24.73
N PHE A 678 -27.79 19.71 -25.58
CA PHE A 678 -29.07 19.60 -26.30
C PHE A 678 -29.13 18.46 -27.33
N LEU A 679 -27.99 17.83 -27.64
CA LEU A 679 -27.87 16.72 -28.58
C LEU A 679 -28.17 15.35 -27.92
N GLU A 680 -28.34 15.32 -26.58
CA GLU A 680 -28.52 14.12 -25.73
C GLU A 680 -29.98 13.85 -25.31
N ASP A 681 -30.91 14.81 -25.47
CA ASP A 681 -32.31 14.61 -25.07
C ASP A 681 -33.00 13.50 -25.89
N GLY A 682 -33.68 12.61 -25.14
CA GLY A 682 -34.18 11.29 -25.53
C GLY A 682 -34.96 11.18 -26.84
N ASP A 683 -34.71 10.07 -27.55
CA ASP A 683 -35.52 9.61 -28.68
C ASP A 683 -35.97 8.18 -28.42
N ASP A 684 -37.22 8.07 -27.95
CA ASP A 684 -38.06 6.88 -28.07
C ASP A 684 -38.35 6.61 -29.57
N ASP A 685 -38.51 5.33 -29.88
CA ASP A 685 -38.77 4.73 -31.19
C ASP A 685 -39.75 5.49 -32.10
N ASP A 686 -39.24 6.14 -33.15
CA ASP A 686 -40.02 6.53 -34.33
C ASP A 686 -39.26 6.11 -35.60
N GLU A 687 -39.62 4.93 -36.15
CA GLU A 687 -39.11 4.44 -37.44
C GLU A 687 -39.66 5.28 -38.61
N GLU A 688 -38.77 5.90 -39.40
CA GLU A 688 -39.15 6.49 -40.70
C GLU A 688 -39.51 5.37 -41.71
N PRO A 689 -40.61 5.50 -42.48
CA PRO A 689 -40.98 4.51 -43.50
C PRO A 689 -39.95 4.49 -44.63
N ARG A 690 -39.36 3.33 -44.91
CA ARG A 690 -38.52 3.11 -46.10
C ARG A 690 -39.32 3.40 -47.37
N GLU A 691 -38.78 4.23 -48.27
CA GLU A 691 -39.31 4.40 -49.62
C GLU A 691 -39.23 3.08 -50.41
N PRO A 692 -40.32 2.62 -51.05
CA PRO A 692 -40.34 1.37 -51.81
C PRO A 692 -39.69 1.61 -53.19
N GLY A 693 -38.48 1.09 -53.40
CA GLY A 693 -37.85 1.21 -54.73
C GLY A 693 -36.47 0.63 -54.96
N ASP A 694 -35.67 0.30 -53.94
CA ASP A 694 -34.32 -0.25 -54.13
C ASP A 694 -34.19 -1.60 -53.39
N ALA A 695 -34.92 -2.61 -53.88
CA ALA A 695 -34.59 -4.01 -53.65
C ALA A 695 -33.61 -4.41 -54.75
N ASP A 696 -32.35 -4.65 -54.39
CA ASP A 696 -31.53 -5.76 -54.91
C ASP A 696 -30.10 -5.72 -54.32
N GLU A 697 -29.62 -6.90 -53.93
CA GLU A 697 -28.27 -7.31 -53.47
C GLU A 697 -27.88 -7.00 -52.00
N TRP A 698 -28.42 -7.85 -51.10
CA TRP A 698 -27.86 -8.17 -49.78
C TRP A 698 -27.76 -9.71 -49.64
N GLU A 699 -26.72 -10.29 -50.21
CA GLU A 699 -26.07 -11.54 -49.78
C GLU A 699 -24.59 -11.10 -49.62
N ASP A 700 -23.97 -11.13 -48.44
CA ASP A 700 -23.54 -12.32 -47.74
C ASP A 700 -23.56 -12.16 -46.20
N ASP A 701 -23.67 -13.32 -45.57
CA ASP A 701 -23.72 -13.65 -44.15
C ASP A 701 -22.59 -13.05 -43.29
N VAL A 702 -22.97 -12.44 -42.16
CA VAL A 702 -22.38 -12.75 -40.84
C VAL A 702 -23.49 -12.57 -39.81
N GLU A 703 -23.89 -13.67 -39.18
CA GLU A 703 -24.58 -13.63 -37.88
C GLU A 703 -23.56 -13.13 -36.84
N ASP A 704 -23.43 -11.81 -36.71
CA ASP A 704 -22.78 -11.21 -35.55
C ASP A 704 -23.85 -11.11 -34.45
N GLU A 705 -23.82 -12.04 -33.51
CA GLU A 705 -24.33 -11.79 -32.17
C GLU A 705 -23.60 -10.53 -31.68
N GLU A 706 -24.28 -9.37 -31.65
CA GLU A 706 -23.80 -8.17 -30.97
C GLU A 706 -23.70 -8.53 -29.47
N SER A 707 -22.54 -9.07 -29.09
CA SER A 707 -21.97 -8.98 -27.76
C SER A 707 -21.86 -7.49 -27.45
N ASP A 708 -22.75 -6.99 -26.58
CA ASP A 708 -22.63 -5.65 -25.99
C ASP A 708 -21.32 -5.48 -25.18
N ASP A 709 -20.51 -6.54 -25.01
CA ASP A 709 -19.28 -6.56 -24.20
C ASP A 709 -18.01 -6.11 -24.97
N ASP A 710 -17.98 -6.08 -26.30
CA ASP A 710 -16.76 -5.73 -27.07
C ASP A 710 -16.62 -4.23 -27.38
N LEU A 711 -17.50 -3.38 -26.82
CA LEU A 711 -17.56 -1.93 -27.06
C LEU A 711 -16.86 -1.08 -25.99
N ALA A 712 -16.13 -1.70 -25.07
CA ALA A 712 -15.39 -1.03 -24.01
C ALA A 712 -14.15 -0.31 -24.57
N GLY A 713 -14.34 0.95 -25.01
CA GLY A 713 -13.24 1.92 -25.01
C GLY A 713 -12.74 2.14 -23.58
N HIS A 714 -11.48 2.56 -23.44
CA HIS A 714 -10.80 2.83 -22.17
C HIS A 714 -11.74 3.52 -21.17
N ALA A 715 -12.27 2.75 -20.23
CA ALA A 715 -13.18 3.25 -19.22
C ALA A 715 -12.34 3.73 -18.04
N VAL A 716 -12.44 5.02 -17.70
CA VAL A 716 -11.79 5.57 -16.52
C VAL A 716 -12.73 5.35 -15.35
N MET A 717 -12.27 4.62 -14.32
CA MET A 717 -13.03 4.39 -13.11
C MET A 717 -12.75 5.50 -12.10
N THR A 718 -13.70 6.41 -11.91
CA THR A 718 -13.57 7.51 -10.95
C THR A 718 -13.99 7.01 -9.55
N VAL A 719 -13.07 6.98 -8.58
CA VAL A 719 -13.33 6.49 -7.21
C VAL A 719 -13.34 7.64 -6.21
N ARG A 720 -14.32 7.67 -5.30
CA ARG A 720 -14.33 8.62 -4.18
C ARG A 720 -13.58 8.06 -2.96
N THR A 721 -12.28 8.35 -2.85
CA THR A 721 -11.39 7.81 -1.80
C THR A 721 -11.91 8.01 -0.37
N ALA A 722 -12.51 9.17 -0.05
CA ALA A 722 -13.09 9.41 1.27
C ALA A 722 -14.19 8.42 1.65
N MET A 723 -15.01 7.97 0.70
CA MET A 723 -16.05 6.96 0.97
C MET A 723 -15.43 5.57 1.20
N MET A 724 -14.36 5.27 0.48
CA MET A 724 -13.60 4.02 0.66
C MET A 724 -12.98 3.94 2.05
N ASN A 725 -12.41 5.03 2.57
CA ASN A 725 -11.83 5.08 3.92
C ASN A 725 -12.90 4.85 5.01
N VAL A 726 -14.08 5.47 4.87
CA VAL A 726 -15.23 5.24 5.74
C VAL A 726 -15.68 3.78 5.72
N LYS A 727 -15.72 3.17 4.53
CA LYS A 727 -16.05 1.75 4.36
C LYS A 727 -15.02 0.85 5.05
N ARG A 728 -13.74 1.13 4.87
CA ARG A 728 -12.63 0.44 5.55
C ARG A 728 -12.80 0.50 7.08
N ALA A 729 -13.02 1.69 7.63
CA ALA A 729 -13.23 1.89 9.07
C ALA A 729 -14.48 1.15 9.58
N ALA A 730 -15.56 1.12 8.79
CA ALA A 730 -16.77 0.39 9.14
C ALA A 730 -16.55 -1.14 9.18
N ILE A 731 -15.75 -1.71 8.26
CA ILE A 731 -15.37 -3.14 8.28
C ILE A 731 -14.55 -3.47 9.53
N VAL A 732 -13.57 -2.62 9.87
CA VAL A 732 -12.76 -2.76 11.09
C VAL A 732 -13.65 -2.73 12.34
N ALA A 733 -14.58 -1.78 12.42
CA ALA A 733 -15.52 -1.71 13.54
C ALA A 733 -16.45 -2.92 13.58
N LEU A 734 -16.95 -3.40 12.44
CA LEU A 734 -17.81 -4.59 12.36
C LEU A 734 -17.10 -5.82 12.93
N GLY A 735 -15.86 -6.07 12.52
CA GLY A 735 -15.05 -7.20 12.98
C GLY A 735 -14.73 -7.11 14.48
N ASN A 736 -14.27 -5.95 14.97
CA ASN A 736 -13.98 -5.75 16.39
C ASN A 736 -15.25 -5.86 17.26
N VAL A 737 -16.36 -5.28 16.82
CA VAL A 737 -17.64 -5.41 17.54
C VAL A 737 -18.09 -6.88 17.57
N ALA A 738 -17.86 -7.65 16.50
CA ALA A 738 -18.14 -9.08 16.48
C ALA A 738 -17.29 -9.86 17.49
N GLU A 739 -15.97 -9.67 17.46
CA GLU A 739 -15.02 -10.40 18.31
C GLU A 739 -15.24 -10.13 19.80
N TYR A 740 -15.48 -8.86 20.18
CA TYR A 740 -15.42 -8.43 21.57
C TYR A 740 -16.77 -8.41 22.30
N THR A 741 -17.91 -8.50 21.60
CA THR A 741 -19.25 -8.50 22.24
C THR A 741 -19.82 -9.90 22.49
N GLU A 742 -19.03 -10.93 22.20
CA GLU A 742 -19.31 -12.33 22.52
C GLU A 742 -20.66 -12.80 21.94
N GLY A 743 -21.42 -13.60 22.70
CA GLY A 743 -22.71 -14.15 22.27
C GLY A 743 -23.77 -13.09 21.92
N HIS A 744 -23.58 -11.81 22.26
CA HIS A 744 -24.50 -10.74 21.87
C HIS A 744 -24.48 -10.46 20.37
N PHE A 745 -23.38 -10.77 19.68
CA PHE A 745 -23.28 -10.56 18.24
C PHE A 745 -23.99 -11.64 17.40
N ALA A 746 -24.38 -12.76 18.01
CA ALA A 746 -24.99 -13.90 17.31
C ALA A 746 -26.14 -13.55 16.34
N PRO A 747 -27.07 -12.61 16.64
CA PRO A 747 -28.15 -12.23 15.72
C PRO A 747 -27.68 -11.53 14.43
N HIS A 748 -26.41 -11.13 14.36
CA HIS A 748 -25.84 -10.34 13.28
C HIS A 748 -24.85 -11.11 12.40
N LEU A 749 -24.54 -12.37 12.72
CA LEU A 749 -23.52 -13.17 12.03
C LEU A 749 -23.82 -13.37 10.54
N ASP A 750 -25.04 -13.82 10.19
CA ASP A 750 -25.42 -14.10 8.80
C ASP A 750 -25.23 -12.90 7.87
N LYS A 751 -25.82 -11.76 8.24
CA LYS A 751 -25.77 -10.56 7.41
C LYS A 751 -24.36 -9.98 7.29
N SER A 752 -23.57 -10.10 8.35
CA SER A 752 -22.17 -9.66 8.34
C SER A 752 -21.34 -10.52 7.40
N LEU A 753 -21.51 -11.85 7.43
CA LEU A 753 -20.82 -12.76 6.51
C LEU A 753 -21.23 -12.52 5.05
N ASP A 754 -22.51 -12.28 4.78
CA ASP A 754 -23.01 -12.00 3.43
C ASP A 754 -22.35 -10.75 2.81
N VAL A 755 -22.22 -9.68 3.59
CA VAL A 755 -21.57 -8.45 3.13
C VAL A 755 -20.06 -8.65 2.93
N LEU A 756 -19.37 -9.29 3.87
CA LEU A 756 -17.93 -9.55 3.74
C LEU A 756 -17.59 -10.46 2.56
N ARG A 757 -18.48 -11.41 2.23
CA ARG A 757 -18.34 -12.26 1.03
C ARG A 757 -18.29 -11.46 -0.27
N VAL A 758 -18.94 -10.30 -0.33
CA VAL A 758 -18.85 -9.39 -1.48
C VAL A 758 -17.57 -8.55 -1.40
N MET A 759 -17.17 -8.12 -0.20
CA MET A 759 -16.02 -7.24 -0.01
C MET A 759 -14.67 -7.92 -0.26
N VAL A 760 -14.59 -9.24 -0.17
CA VAL A 760 -13.37 -9.97 -0.58
C VAL A 760 -13.10 -9.95 -2.09
N ASP A 761 -14.09 -9.58 -2.91
CA ASP A 761 -13.93 -9.39 -4.37
C ASP A 761 -13.87 -7.89 -4.74
N TYR A 762 -13.70 -7.01 -3.75
CA TYR A 762 -13.70 -5.57 -3.97
C TYR A 762 -12.43 -5.11 -4.71
N PHE A 763 -12.54 -4.13 -5.63
CA PHE A 763 -11.41 -3.72 -6.46
C PHE A 763 -10.20 -3.25 -5.63
N HIS A 764 -10.43 -2.48 -4.56
CA HIS A 764 -9.37 -1.95 -3.71
C HIS A 764 -8.84 -2.99 -2.73
N HIS A 765 -7.52 -3.16 -2.69
CA HIS A 765 -6.85 -4.18 -1.88
C HIS A 765 -7.05 -3.96 -0.36
N GLU A 766 -7.02 -2.71 0.14
CA GLU A 766 -7.23 -2.46 1.58
C GLU A 766 -8.61 -2.93 2.10
N ILE A 767 -9.65 -2.87 1.26
CA ILE A 767 -10.98 -3.35 1.64
C ILE A 767 -10.97 -4.88 1.76
N ARG A 768 -10.29 -5.56 0.82
CA ARG A 768 -10.11 -7.02 0.85
C ARG A 768 -9.30 -7.44 2.08
N GLU A 769 -8.22 -6.73 2.39
CA GLU A 769 -7.38 -6.93 3.58
C GLU A 769 -8.20 -6.83 4.87
N ARG A 770 -8.92 -5.72 5.09
CA ARG A 770 -9.77 -5.57 6.30
C ARG A 770 -10.91 -6.58 6.35
N SER A 771 -11.40 -7.02 5.19
CA SER A 771 -12.41 -8.08 5.12
C SER A 771 -11.86 -9.44 5.56
N ALA A 772 -10.61 -9.77 5.20
CA ALA A 772 -9.95 -11.00 5.66
C ALA A 772 -9.82 -11.03 7.20
N ILE A 773 -9.39 -9.93 7.82
CA ILE A 773 -9.34 -9.79 9.29
C ILE A 773 -10.74 -9.95 9.89
N ALA A 774 -11.73 -9.23 9.34
CA ALA A 774 -13.10 -9.30 9.85
C ALA A 774 -13.71 -10.72 9.73
N LEU A 775 -13.36 -11.50 8.70
CA LEU A 775 -13.80 -12.90 8.56
C LEU A 775 -13.27 -13.80 9.70
N GLN A 776 -12.01 -13.62 10.11
CA GLN A 776 -11.44 -14.32 11.27
C GLN A 776 -12.17 -13.93 12.56
N GLN A 777 -12.42 -12.63 12.76
CA GLN A 777 -13.12 -12.10 13.93
C GLN A 777 -14.59 -12.57 13.99
N LEU A 778 -15.27 -12.65 12.85
CA LEU A 778 -16.62 -13.23 12.75
C LEU A 778 -16.63 -14.72 13.08
N ALA A 779 -15.63 -15.47 12.60
CA ALA A 779 -15.52 -16.89 12.91
C ALA A 779 -15.31 -17.11 14.42
N HIS A 780 -14.48 -16.28 15.05
CA HIS A 780 -14.31 -16.25 16.50
C HIS A 780 -15.65 -15.97 17.23
N ALA A 781 -16.37 -14.93 16.82
CA ALA A 781 -17.68 -14.60 17.37
C ALA A 781 -18.69 -15.77 17.22
N ALA A 782 -18.67 -16.46 16.09
CA ALA A 782 -19.51 -17.64 15.85
C ALA A 782 -19.13 -18.81 16.78
N CYS A 783 -17.84 -19.06 17.00
CA CYS A 783 -17.35 -20.07 17.95
C CYS A 783 -17.87 -19.80 19.37
N VAL A 784 -17.82 -18.55 19.81
CA VAL A 784 -18.35 -18.11 21.12
C VAL A 784 -19.87 -18.29 21.19
N ALA A 785 -20.60 -17.90 20.13
CA ALA A 785 -22.06 -17.99 20.08
C ALA A 785 -22.61 -19.42 20.03
N HIS A 786 -21.89 -20.38 19.45
CA HIS A 786 -22.43 -21.68 19.05
C HIS A 786 -21.71 -22.94 19.58
N GLY A 787 -20.82 -22.81 20.56
CA GLY A 787 -20.12 -23.99 21.08
C GLY A 787 -19.03 -23.79 22.11
N GLY A 788 -18.56 -22.56 22.35
CA GLY A 788 -17.58 -22.22 23.39
C GLY A 788 -16.13 -22.57 23.02
N SER A 789 -15.40 -21.55 22.56
CA SER A 789 -13.98 -21.23 22.72
C SER A 789 -13.80 -19.77 22.32
N ALA A 790 -13.07 -19.01 23.11
CA ALA A 790 -12.41 -17.79 22.64
C ALA A 790 -10.98 -17.88 23.15
N ARG A 791 -9.99 -17.65 22.28
CA ARG A 791 -8.64 -17.25 22.74
C ARG A 791 -8.78 -16.17 23.81
N ALA A 792 -7.86 -16.13 24.78
CA ALA A 792 -7.83 -15.01 25.72
C ALA A 792 -7.65 -13.71 24.92
N LEU A 793 -8.69 -12.87 24.89
CA LEU A 793 -8.65 -11.65 24.10
C LEU A 793 -7.77 -10.60 24.82
N PRO A 794 -6.94 -9.84 24.08
CA PRO A 794 -6.18 -8.71 24.63
C PRO A 794 -7.09 -7.70 25.34
N TYR A 795 -6.56 -6.96 26.32
CA TYR A 795 -7.29 -5.97 27.13
C TYR A 795 -8.40 -6.55 28.03
N ALA A 796 -8.21 -7.76 28.56
CA ALA A 796 -9.09 -8.35 29.57
C ALA A 796 -8.61 -8.03 31.00
N PRO A 797 -9.14 -7.01 31.71
CA PRO A 797 -8.93 -6.93 33.15
C PRO A 797 -9.73 -8.05 33.84
N ARG A 798 -9.09 -8.80 34.74
CA ARG A 798 -9.78 -9.74 35.63
C ARG A 798 -10.79 -8.96 36.48
N THR A 799 -12.07 -9.00 36.15
CA THR A 799 -13.08 -8.51 37.07
C THR A 799 -13.33 -9.57 38.15
N ALA A 800 -13.70 -9.15 39.35
CA ALA A 800 -14.02 -10.07 40.46
C ALA A 800 -15.30 -10.92 40.22
N ASN A 801 -15.94 -10.80 39.05
CA ASN A 801 -17.15 -11.52 38.65
C ASN A 801 -16.96 -12.40 37.39
N ASP A 802 -15.77 -12.48 36.78
CA ASP A 802 -15.47 -13.32 35.61
C ASP A 802 -15.14 -14.78 35.99
N ASP A 803 -15.94 -15.39 36.87
CA ASP A 803 -15.73 -16.78 37.36
C ASP A 803 -16.05 -17.87 36.30
N LYS A 804 -16.19 -17.50 35.02
CA LYS A 804 -16.33 -18.46 33.92
C LYS A 804 -15.26 -18.18 32.88
N GLU A 805 -14.11 -18.82 33.05
CA GLU A 805 -13.12 -18.92 31.98
C GLU A 805 -13.79 -19.42 30.69
N PRO A 806 -13.48 -18.82 29.52
CA PRO A 806 -13.94 -19.36 28.26
C PRO A 806 -13.45 -20.80 28.12
N VAL A 807 -14.39 -21.74 27.97
CA VAL A 807 -14.06 -23.15 27.74
C VAL A 807 -13.52 -23.24 26.31
N ALA A 808 -12.26 -23.61 26.13
CA ALA A 808 -11.67 -23.79 24.81
C ALA A 808 -12.37 -24.92 24.02
N ILE A 809 -12.43 -24.81 22.68
CA ILE A 809 -12.85 -25.91 21.80
C ILE A 809 -11.74 -26.93 21.97
N ALA A 810 -12.03 -27.96 22.76
CA ALA A 810 -11.06 -29.01 23.03
C ALA A 810 -10.81 -29.76 21.72
N TRP A 811 -9.64 -29.53 21.12
CA TRP A 811 -9.18 -30.28 19.96
C TRP A 811 -7.88 -31.01 20.30
N ALA A 812 -7.69 -32.14 19.63
CA ALA A 812 -6.46 -32.91 19.68
C ALA A 812 -5.74 -32.77 18.34
N LYS A 813 -4.45 -32.47 18.42
CA LYS A 813 -3.57 -32.35 17.25
C LYS A 813 -3.66 -33.56 16.33
N GLY A 814 -3.87 -33.31 15.03
CA GLY A 814 -3.97 -34.33 14.00
C GLY A 814 -5.15 -35.30 14.12
N ASP A 815 -6.19 -34.95 14.87
CA ASP A 815 -7.42 -35.74 14.94
C ASP A 815 -8.22 -35.63 13.63
N GLY A 816 -8.06 -36.63 12.75
CA GLY A 816 -8.80 -36.73 11.49
C GLY A 816 -10.30 -36.97 11.62
N ALA A 817 -10.81 -37.21 12.84
CA ALA A 817 -12.24 -37.35 13.13
C ALA A 817 -12.82 -36.10 13.82
N ALA A 818 -12.03 -35.03 13.96
CA ALA A 818 -12.47 -33.78 14.58
C ALA A 818 -13.72 -33.22 13.89
N SER A 819 -14.67 -32.75 14.68
CA SER A 819 -15.90 -32.13 14.19
C SER A 819 -16.31 -30.96 15.09
N LEU A 820 -16.95 -29.97 14.48
CA LEU A 820 -17.42 -28.79 15.20
C LEU A 820 -18.70 -29.10 16.01
N PRO A 821 -18.91 -28.45 17.17
CA PRO A 821 -20.03 -28.70 18.08
C PRO A 821 -21.43 -28.60 17.45
N SER A 822 -21.60 -27.79 16.40
CA SER A 822 -22.89 -27.63 15.72
C SER A 822 -22.74 -27.50 14.19
N PRO A 823 -23.76 -27.91 13.41
CA PRO A 823 -23.77 -27.72 11.95
C PRO A 823 -23.73 -26.25 11.53
N GLN A 824 -24.35 -25.36 12.31
CA GLN A 824 -24.33 -23.91 12.08
C GLN A 824 -22.90 -23.39 12.20
N LEU A 825 -22.21 -23.72 13.29
CA LEU A 825 -20.82 -23.33 13.49
C LEU A 825 -19.91 -23.89 12.39
N ALA A 826 -20.11 -25.15 11.99
CA ALA A 826 -19.40 -25.74 10.87
C ALA A 826 -19.59 -24.96 9.56
N THR A 827 -20.81 -24.48 9.31
CA THR A 827 -21.11 -23.69 8.11
C THR A 827 -20.36 -22.36 8.13
N TYR A 828 -20.35 -21.64 9.26
CA TYR A 828 -19.63 -20.38 9.38
C TYR A 828 -18.12 -20.54 9.25
N VAL A 829 -17.53 -21.44 10.04
CA VAL A 829 -16.07 -21.65 10.03
C VAL A 829 -15.60 -22.08 8.63
N ASN A 830 -16.29 -23.04 8.01
CA ASN A 830 -15.92 -23.48 6.66
C ASN A 830 -16.06 -22.36 5.62
N ALA A 831 -17.05 -21.47 5.77
CA ALA A 831 -17.20 -20.32 4.89
C ALA A 831 -16.04 -19.33 5.06
N CYS A 832 -15.68 -18.96 6.29
CA CYS A 832 -14.57 -18.05 6.54
C CYS A 832 -13.23 -18.64 6.07
N VAL A 833 -12.92 -19.88 6.44
CA VAL A 833 -11.69 -20.58 6.01
C VAL A 833 -11.64 -20.68 4.48
N GLY A 834 -12.76 -21.01 3.83
CA GLY A 834 -12.82 -21.11 2.37
C GLY A 834 -12.58 -19.78 1.66
N LEU A 835 -13.11 -18.67 2.18
CA LEU A 835 -12.87 -17.34 1.62
C LEU A 835 -11.41 -16.90 1.81
N LEU A 836 -10.84 -17.13 2.99
CA LEU A 836 -9.43 -16.82 3.27
C LEU A 836 -8.48 -17.66 2.42
N ALA A 837 -8.75 -18.95 2.24
CA ALA A 837 -7.96 -19.83 1.37
C ALA A 837 -8.04 -19.43 -0.10
N ARG A 838 -9.17 -18.84 -0.54
CA ARG A 838 -9.29 -18.28 -1.90
C ARG A 838 -8.44 -17.02 -2.07
N LEU A 839 -8.52 -16.07 -1.13
CA LEU A 839 -7.68 -14.87 -1.14
C LEU A 839 -6.19 -15.23 -1.18
N LEU A 840 -5.78 -16.22 -0.36
CA LEU A 840 -4.43 -16.76 -0.36
C LEU A 840 -3.95 -17.25 -1.74
N ALA A 841 -4.84 -17.83 -2.55
CA ALA A 841 -4.50 -18.48 -3.81
C ALA A 841 -4.62 -17.56 -5.04
N GLU A 842 -5.60 -16.65 -5.04
CA GLU A 842 -6.03 -15.92 -6.24
C GLU A 842 -5.71 -14.42 -6.20
N ASP A 843 -5.47 -13.84 -5.02
CA ASP A 843 -5.29 -12.40 -4.89
C ASP A 843 -3.95 -11.93 -5.49
N THR A 844 -3.98 -10.76 -6.13
CA THR A 844 -2.81 -10.15 -6.77
C THR A 844 -2.05 -9.20 -5.84
N ALA A 845 -2.63 -8.80 -4.70
CA ALA A 845 -1.99 -7.92 -3.73
C ALA A 845 -1.32 -8.73 -2.61
N LYS A 846 0.00 -8.56 -2.47
CA LYS A 846 0.78 -9.27 -1.44
C LYS A 846 0.28 -9.03 0.00
N SER A 847 -0.15 -7.80 0.30
CA SER A 847 -0.70 -7.44 1.63
C SER A 847 -1.96 -8.23 1.98
N VAL A 848 -2.87 -8.41 1.03
CA VAL A 848 -4.10 -9.20 1.23
C VAL A 848 -3.76 -10.67 1.48
N VAL A 849 -2.79 -11.22 0.74
CA VAL A 849 -2.32 -12.60 0.90
C VAL A 849 -1.64 -12.81 2.26
N ALA A 850 -0.78 -11.88 2.69
CA ALA A 850 -0.11 -11.93 3.99
C ALA A 850 -1.11 -11.92 5.14
N VAL A 851 -2.07 -10.99 5.15
CA VAL A 851 -3.14 -10.92 6.16
C VAL A 851 -4.04 -12.15 6.12
N SER A 852 -4.27 -12.74 4.94
CA SER A 852 -5.03 -14.00 4.83
C SER A 852 -4.29 -15.19 5.45
N CYS A 853 -2.96 -15.23 5.36
CA CYS A 853 -2.14 -16.23 6.04
C CYS A 853 -2.26 -16.08 7.57
N GLU A 854 -2.12 -14.86 8.08
CA GLU A 854 -2.25 -14.55 9.51
C GLU A 854 -3.63 -14.94 10.04
N ALA A 855 -4.68 -14.49 9.36
CA ALA A 855 -6.07 -14.80 9.70
C ALA A 855 -6.35 -16.32 9.73
N LEU A 856 -5.78 -17.08 8.78
CA LEU A 856 -5.84 -18.54 8.78
C LEU A 856 -5.05 -19.16 9.93
N ASN A 857 -3.82 -18.69 10.19
CA ASN A 857 -3.00 -19.18 11.30
C ASN A 857 -3.77 -19.10 12.63
N GLU A 858 -4.31 -17.92 12.95
CA GLU A 858 -5.09 -17.71 14.17
C GLU A 858 -6.35 -18.59 14.22
N LEU A 859 -7.13 -18.60 13.14
CA LEU A 859 -8.40 -19.34 13.09
C LEU A 859 -8.18 -20.85 13.20
N LEU A 860 -7.13 -21.38 12.58
CA LEU A 860 -6.77 -22.79 12.69
C LEU A 860 -6.32 -23.13 14.12
N GLY A 861 -5.59 -22.25 14.80
CA GLY A 861 -5.22 -22.41 16.20
C GLY A 861 -6.43 -22.44 17.14
N ASP A 862 -7.41 -21.57 16.90
CA ASP A 862 -8.62 -21.45 17.71
C ASP A 862 -9.57 -22.66 17.57
N VAL A 863 -9.72 -23.18 16.34
CA VAL A 863 -10.73 -24.21 16.02
C VAL A 863 -10.14 -25.63 15.91
N GLY A 864 -8.87 -25.75 15.58
CA GLY A 864 -8.17 -27.02 15.44
C GLY A 864 -8.50 -27.77 14.14
N PRO A 865 -8.29 -29.12 14.10
CA PRO A 865 -8.33 -29.89 12.86
C PRO A 865 -9.68 -29.85 12.12
N ALA A 866 -10.78 -29.59 12.83
CA ALA A 866 -12.11 -29.50 12.21
C ALA A 866 -12.23 -28.35 11.19
N ALA A 867 -11.48 -27.25 11.38
CA ALA A 867 -11.39 -26.15 10.41
C ALA A 867 -10.41 -26.46 9.27
N LEU A 868 -9.34 -27.20 9.57
CA LEU A 868 -8.29 -27.51 8.59
C LEU A 868 -8.73 -28.58 7.57
N ILE A 869 -9.35 -29.67 8.03
CA ILE A 869 -9.65 -30.85 7.19
C ILE A 869 -10.36 -30.49 5.87
N PRO A 870 -11.41 -29.63 5.84
CA PRO A 870 -12.10 -29.28 4.60
C PRO A 870 -11.26 -28.44 3.63
N ALA A 871 -10.23 -27.75 4.13
CA ALA A 871 -9.44 -26.76 3.37
C ALA A 871 -7.94 -27.08 3.31
N LEU A 872 -7.50 -28.25 3.81
CA LEU A 872 -6.08 -28.62 3.91
C LEU A 872 -5.39 -28.56 2.53
N GLN A 873 -6.01 -29.15 1.50
CA GLN A 873 -5.44 -29.18 0.17
C GLN A 873 -5.27 -27.78 -0.46
N PRO A 874 -6.33 -26.93 -0.57
CA PRO A 874 -6.17 -25.61 -1.15
C PRO A 874 -5.21 -24.70 -0.39
N ILE A 875 -5.19 -24.78 0.96
CA ILE A 875 -4.23 -24.03 1.78
C ILE A 875 -2.80 -24.45 1.44
N VAL A 876 -2.51 -25.76 1.49
CA VAL A 876 -1.17 -26.29 1.18
C VAL A 876 -0.71 -25.94 -0.23
N GLU A 877 -1.59 -26.06 -1.23
CA GLU A 877 -1.26 -25.76 -2.61
C GLU A 877 -0.90 -24.28 -2.78
N ALA A 878 -1.70 -23.37 -2.22
CA ALA A 878 -1.42 -21.94 -2.26
C ALA A 878 -0.13 -21.57 -1.51
N THR A 879 0.08 -22.12 -0.31
CA THR A 879 1.32 -21.93 0.46
C THR A 879 2.56 -22.41 -0.31
N LEU A 880 2.47 -23.53 -1.04
CA LEU A 880 3.57 -24.02 -1.88
C LEU A 880 3.81 -23.14 -3.10
N GLN A 881 2.78 -22.59 -3.74
CA GLN A 881 2.93 -21.62 -4.81
C GLN A 881 3.64 -20.36 -4.31
N LEU A 882 3.23 -19.85 -3.14
CA LEU A 882 3.85 -18.69 -2.49
C LEU A 882 5.33 -18.93 -2.16
N ALA A 883 5.65 -20.07 -1.54
CA ALA A 883 7.03 -20.46 -1.23
C ALA A 883 7.90 -20.65 -2.50
N ASN A 884 7.28 -20.95 -3.64
CA ASN A 884 7.96 -21.09 -4.91
C ASN A 884 8.02 -19.82 -5.75
N LYS A 885 7.53 -18.66 -5.25
CA LYS A 885 7.40 -17.41 -6.00
C LYS A 885 6.51 -17.56 -7.26
N GLN A 886 5.45 -18.38 -7.17
CA GLN A 886 4.56 -18.74 -8.29
C GLN A 886 3.12 -18.24 -8.12
N ALA A 887 2.80 -17.59 -7.01
CA ALA A 887 1.46 -17.07 -6.78
C ALA A 887 1.20 -15.81 -7.64
N PRO A 888 -0.07 -15.49 -7.97
CA PRO A 888 -0.43 -14.30 -8.75
C PRO A 888 0.19 -13.01 -8.20
N CYS A 889 0.20 -12.83 -6.87
CA CYS A 889 0.81 -11.67 -6.21
C CYS A 889 2.34 -11.56 -6.33
N GLN A 890 3.02 -12.58 -6.87
CA GLN A 890 4.48 -12.63 -7.03
C GLN A 890 4.91 -12.64 -8.50
N THR A 891 4.08 -13.14 -9.41
CA THR A 891 4.47 -13.34 -10.82
C THR A 891 4.14 -12.17 -11.74
N LEU A 892 3.30 -11.21 -11.33
CA LEU A 892 2.92 -10.06 -12.16
C LEU A 892 4.11 -9.11 -12.50
N LEU A 893 5.19 -9.12 -11.71
CA LEU A 893 6.31 -8.16 -11.80
C LEU A 893 7.62 -8.76 -12.36
N GLY A 894 7.72 -10.07 -12.59
CA GLY A 894 8.99 -10.79 -12.76
C GLY A 894 9.45 -11.08 -14.19
N ALA A 895 8.77 -10.57 -15.23
CA ALA A 895 9.04 -10.97 -16.62
C ALA A 895 10.32 -10.34 -17.25
N ASP A 896 10.89 -9.31 -16.64
CA ASP A 896 11.91 -8.43 -17.26
C ASP A 896 13.39 -8.79 -16.96
N ASP A 897 13.66 -9.70 -16.02
CA ASP A 897 15.01 -9.88 -15.46
C ASP A 897 16.07 -10.26 -16.51
N ASP A 898 15.76 -11.16 -17.45
CA ASP A 898 16.69 -11.59 -18.51
C ASP A 898 17.13 -10.44 -19.44
N VAL A 899 16.23 -9.49 -19.71
CA VAL A 899 16.54 -8.36 -20.61
C VAL A 899 17.20 -7.21 -19.87
N ILE A 900 16.80 -6.96 -18.62
CA ILE A 900 17.51 -6.05 -17.71
C ILE A 900 18.98 -6.48 -17.59
N ASP A 901 19.23 -7.77 -17.43
CA ASP A 901 20.59 -8.32 -17.38
C ASP A 901 21.37 -8.11 -18.68
N ALA A 902 20.75 -8.33 -19.82
CA ALA A 902 21.40 -8.12 -21.11
C ALA A 902 21.79 -6.64 -21.34
N VAL A 903 20.96 -5.69 -20.91
CA VAL A 903 21.27 -4.25 -20.96
C VAL A 903 22.39 -3.91 -19.98
N ALA A 904 22.33 -4.44 -18.75
CA ALA A 904 23.32 -4.21 -17.70
C ALA A 904 24.72 -4.79 -18.02
N ARG A 905 24.79 -5.92 -18.73
CA ARG A 905 26.06 -6.53 -19.20
C ARG A 905 26.87 -5.60 -20.11
N GLY A 906 26.25 -4.57 -20.69
CA GLY A 906 26.95 -3.54 -21.46
C GLY A 906 27.69 -2.50 -20.60
N THR A 907 27.40 -2.42 -19.29
CA THR A 907 27.84 -1.32 -18.42
C THR A 907 28.63 -1.73 -17.17
N HIS A 908 28.47 -2.93 -16.61
CA HIS A 908 29.27 -3.39 -15.46
C HIS A 908 29.48 -4.93 -15.42
N GLU A 909 30.65 -5.37 -14.92
CA GLU A 909 31.03 -6.78 -14.73
C GLU A 909 30.30 -7.41 -13.50
N GLU A 910 30.05 -8.72 -13.61
CA GLU A 910 29.23 -9.61 -12.78
C GLU A 910 29.35 -9.51 -11.24
N GLY A 911 28.22 -9.79 -10.58
CA GLY A 911 28.14 -10.20 -9.18
C GLY A 911 26.78 -10.86 -8.89
N ASP A 912 26.82 -12.17 -8.59
CA ASP A 912 25.78 -13.15 -8.22
C ASP A 912 24.30 -12.69 -8.14
N ASP A 913 23.43 -13.40 -8.88
CA ASP A 913 21.97 -13.25 -8.89
C ASP A 913 21.25 -13.93 -7.70
N ASP A 914 21.97 -14.38 -6.68
CA ASP A 914 21.38 -15.08 -5.52
C ASP A 914 21.01 -14.16 -4.33
N ASP A 915 21.27 -12.85 -4.44
CA ASP A 915 21.03 -11.81 -3.41
C ASP A 915 19.62 -11.15 -3.49
N GLU A 916 18.60 -11.87 -3.95
CA GLU A 916 17.23 -11.32 -3.89
C GLU A 916 16.62 -11.50 -2.50
N ASP A 917 16.52 -10.42 -1.73
CA ASP A 917 15.67 -10.39 -0.54
C ASP A 917 14.24 -10.80 -0.94
N HIS A 918 13.63 -11.67 -0.13
CA HIS A 918 12.20 -11.97 -0.29
C HIS A 918 11.36 -10.86 0.35
N ASP A 919 10.06 -10.87 0.06
CA ASP A 919 9.12 -9.97 0.73
C ASP A 919 8.90 -10.44 2.17
N ASN A 920 9.67 -9.88 3.12
CA ASN A 920 9.78 -10.36 4.51
C ASN A 920 8.40 -10.56 5.15
N VAL A 921 7.50 -9.57 5.02
CA VAL A 921 6.15 -9.63 5.60
C VAL A 921 5.34 -10.78 5.02
N LEU A 922 5.31 -10.93 3.69
CA LEU A 922 4.54 -12.00 3.05
C LEU A 922 5.09 -13.37 3.43
N MET A 923 6.40 -13.58 3.32
CA MET A 923 6.98 -14.92 3.48
C MET A 923 7.08 -15.37 4.93
N ASP A 924 7.28 -14.45 5.88
CA ASP A 924 7.18 -14.77 7.32
C ASP A 924 5.77 -15.29 7.63
N ASN A 925 4.72 -14.62 7.14
CA ASN A 925 3.34 -15.07 7.28
C ASN A 925 3.06 -16.43 6.60
N VAL A 926 3.70 -16.69 5.45
CA VAL A 926 3.61 -17.99 4.75
C VAL A 926 4.30 -19.09 5.54
N ALA A 927 5.46 -18.80 6.16
CA ALA A 927 6.17 -19.72 7.04
C ALA A 927 5.37 -20.03 8.31
N ASP A 928 4.79 -19.01 8.94
CA ASP A 928 3.93 -19.16 10.12
C ASP A 928 2.68 -19.99 9.82
N LEU A 929 2.07 -19.79 8.66
CA LEU A 929 0.95 -20.63 8.21
C LEU A 929 1.38 -22.10 8.01
N CYS A 930 2.60 -22.37 7.53
CA CYS A 930 3.14 -23.74 7.48
C CYS A 930 3.23 -24.35 8.89
N GLY A 931 3.73 -23.57 9.85
CA GLY A 931 3.79 -23.93 11.27
C GLY A 931 2.41 -24.25 11.83
N ALA A 932 1.42 -23.40 11.56
CA ALA A 932 0.03 -23.58 11.98
C ALA A 932 -0.60 -24.86 11.40
N VAL A 933 -0.41 -25.10 10.09
CA VAL A 933 -0.88 -26.32 9.42
C VAL A 933 -0.22 -27.56 10.01
N ALA A 934 1.07 -27.51 10.34
CA ALA A 934 1.77 -28.61 11.00
C ALA A 934 1.28 -28.84 12.44
N LYS A 935 1.11 -27.76 13.21
CA LYS A 935 0.63 -27.79 14.61
C LYS A 935 -0.76 -28.37 14.72
N VAL A 936 -1.67 -27.95 13.84
CA VAL A 936 -3.07 -28.39 13.84
C VAL A 936 -3.21 -29.74 13.14
N GLY A 937 -2.63 -29.88 11.96
CA GLY A 937 -2.76 -31.06 11.12
C GLY A 937 -1.97 -32.27 11.62
N GLY A 938 -0.81 -32.09 12.25
CA GLY A 938 0.05 -33.18 12.71
C GLY A 938 0.24 -34.26 11.63
N GLY A 939 -0.19 -35.50 11.92
CA GLY A 939 -0.11 -36.61 10.95
C GLY A 939 -0.98 -36.46 9.69
N LEU A 940 -2.00 -35.59 9.70
CA LEU A 940 -2.88 -35.35 8.55
C LEU A 940 -2.17 -34.68 7.38
N VAL A 941 -1.07 -33.97 7.65
CA VAL A 941 -0.25 -33.31 6.62
C VAL A 941 0.28 -34.34 5.60
N GLY A 942 0.68 -35.52 6.08
CA GLY A 942 1.20 -36.60 5.25
C GLY A 942 2.59 -36.31 4.65
N HIS A 943 3.23 -37.36 4.12
CA HIS A 943 4.64 -37.27 3.68
C HIS A 943 4.84 -36.39 2.44
N GLY A 944 3.94 -36.47 1.45
CA GLY A 944 4.09 -35.70 0.21
C GLY A 944 4.11 -34.19 0.45
N THR A 945 3.22 -33.71 1.31
CA THR A 945 3.14 -32.30 1.70
C THR A 945 4.36 -31.88 2.52
N ALA A 946 4.74 -32.65 3.54
CA ALA A 946 5.91 -32.33 4.36
C ALA A 946 7.20 -32.25 3.52
N ASP A 947 7.38 -33.19 2.58
CA ASP A 947 8.52 -33.19 1.65
C ASP A 947 8.49 -31.97 0.71
N ALA A 948 7.31 -31.58 0.21
CA ALA A 948 7.15 -30.43 -0.67
C ALA A 948 7.44 -29.10 0.05
N VAL A 949 6.94 -28.91 1.27
CA VAL A 949 7.21 -27.71 2.09
C VAL A 949 8.71 -27.60 2.36
N PHE A 950 9.33 -28.71 2.77
CA PHE A 950 10.77 -28.74 3.00
C PHE A 950 11.58 -28.34 1.76
N GLN A 951 11.24 -28.90 0.59
CA GLN A 951 11.89 -28.57 -0.68
C GLN A 951 11.71 -27.10 -1.07
N ALA A 952 10.51 -26.55 -0.90
CA ALA A 952 10.21 -25.16 -1.26
C ALA A 952 11.03 -24.17 -0.41
N PHE A 953 11.19 -24.44 0.90
CA PHE A 953 11.91 -23.56 1.81
C PHE A 953 13.45 -23.76 1.83
N ALA A 954 13.96 -24.91 1.36
CA ALA A 954 15.38 -25.25 1.46
C ALA A 954 16.33 -24.28 0.74
N LYS A 955 15.85 -23.60 -0.30
CA LYS A 955 16.61 -22.57 -1.04
C LYS A 955 16.85 -21.30 -0.20
N TYR A 956 15.94 -20.96 0.70
CA TYR A 956 16.05 -19.76 1.56
C TYR A 956 17.01 -19.96 2.74
N ALA A 957 17.24 -21.21 3.17
CA ALA A 957 18.16 -21.53 4.26
C ALA A 957 19.65 -21.56 3.85
N GLN A 958 19.98 -21.25 2.59
CA GLN A 958 21.35 -21.34 2.09
C GLN A 958 22.23 -20.19 2.63
N PRO A 959 23.54 -20.40 2.87
CA PRO A 959 24.44 -19.36 3.41
C PRO A 959 24.56 -18.09 2.56
N ALA A 960 24.28 -18.17 1.26
CA ALA A 960 24.33 -17.04 0.33
C ALA A 960 23.09 -16.12 0.43
N ARG A 961 21.99 -16.59 1.01
CA ARG A 961 20.74 -15.81 1.14
C ARG A 961 20.86 -14.77 2.24
N ALA A 962 19.97 -13.78 2.26
CA ALA A 962 19.88 -12.78 3.31
C ALA A 962 19.59 -13.38 4.69
N ALA A 963 19.89 -12.62 5.75
CA ALA A 963 19.73 -13.15 7.11
C ALA A 963 18.26 -13.37 7.49
N SER A 964 17.35 -12.53 7.00
CA SER A 964 15.90 -12.72 7.15
C SER A 964 15.44 -14.04 6.52
N ASP A 965 15.82 -14.32 5.26
CA ASP A 965 15.56 -15.60 4.57
C ASP A 965 16.00 -16.80 5.40
N ARG A 966 17.25 -16.76 5.86
CA ARG A 966 17.84 -17.86 6.63
C ARG A 966 17.09 -18.03 7.94
N ALA A 967 16.80 -16.93 8.65
CA ALA A 967 16.08 -16.97 9.92
C ALA A 967 14.66 -17.54 9.75
N MET A 968 13.89 -17.06 8.78
CA MET A 968 12.53 -17.53 8.43
C MET A 968 12.55 -19.02 8.09
N ALA A 969 13.40 -19.45 7.16
CA ALA A 969 13.44 -20.84 6.71
C ALA A 969 13.85 -21.81 7.83
N LEU A 970 14.86 -21.45 8.63
CA LEU A 970 15.27 -22.25 9.78
C LEU A 970 14.21 -22.28 10.87
N GLY A 971 13.49 -21.17 11.09
CA GLY A 971 12.34 -21.08 11.99
C GLY A 971 11.24 -22.07 11.58
N CYS A 972 10.79 -21.97 10.33
CA CYS A 972 9.81 -22.90 9.74
C CYS A 972 10.23 -24.36 9.92
N PHE A 973 11.47 -24.72 9.56
CA PHE A 973 11.96 -26.09 9.74
C PHE A 973 11.99 -26.55 11.20
N ALA A 974 12.32 -25.66 12.12
CA ALA A 974 12.33 -25.98 13.54
C ALA A 974 10.91 -26.23 14.07
N GLU A 975 9.94 -25.42 13.66
CA GLU A 975 8.52 -25.63 13.98
C GLU A 975 8.01 -26.95 13.38
N LEU A 976 8.32 -27.25 12.12
CA LEU A 976 7.97 -28.55 11.53
C LEU A 976 8.56 -29.72 12.34
N CYS A 977 9.77 -29.56 12.91
CA CYS A 977 10.36 -30.58 13.80
C CYS A 977 9.62 -30.73 15.13
N VAL A 978 9.12 -29.64 15.70
CA VAL A 978 8.30 -29.67 16.92
C VAL A 978 6.92 -30.25 16.63
N GLU A 979 6.34 -29.86 15.50
CA GLU A 979 4.92 -30.02 15.25
C GLU A 979 4.57 -31.29 14.46
N LEU A 980 5.42 -31.78 13.57
CA LEU A 980 5.10 -33.01 12.84
C LEU A 980 5.55 -34.27 13.62
N PRO A 981 4.87 -35.41 13.41
CA PRO A 981 5.35 -36.70 13.89
C PRO A 981 6.80 -36.99 13.45
N PRO A 982 7.61 -37.70 14.28
CA PRO A 982 9.01 -38.01 13.99
C PRO A 982 9.34 -38.52 12.58
N ASP A 983 8.47 -39.35 12.00
CA ASP A 983 8.62 -39.94 10.67
C ASP A 983 8.30 -38.97 9.52
N LEU A 984 7.58 -37.89 9.81
CA LEU A 984 7.23 -36.79 8.91
C LEU A 984 8.20 -35.62 9.02
N ALA A 985 8.71 -35.33 10.22
CA ALA A 985 9.69 -34.28 10.48
C ALA A 985 11.13 -34.74 10.21
N ALA A 986 11.76 -35.34 11.24
CA ALA A 986 13.19 -35.52 11.31
C ALA A 986 13.67 -36.78 10.57
N GLY A 987 12.88 -37.86 10.57
CA GLY A 987 13.37 -39.18 10.16
C GLY A 987 13.93 -39.26 8.73
N ARG A 988 13.36 -38.51 7.77
CA ARG A 988 13.79 -38.52 6.36
C ARG A 988 14.79 -37.43 6.02
N HIS A 989 14.65 -36.26 6.63
CA HIS A 989 15.41 -35.06 6.31
C HIS A 989 16.52 -34.75 7.32
N PHE A 990 16.75 -35.64 8.32
CA PHE A 990 17.67 -35.37 9.42
C PHE A 990 19.03 -34.87 8.95
N ALA A 991 19.67 -35.57 8.00
CA ALA A 991 21.02 -35.22 7.59
C ALA A 991 21.10 -33.81 6.99
N GLN A 992 20.09 -33.39 6.24
CA GLN A 992 20.03 -32.07 5.64
C GLN A 992 19.69 -30.99 6.68
N LEU A 993 18.67 -31.23 7.51
CA LEU A 993 18.29 -30.33 8.61
C LEU A 993 19.43 -30.13 9.62
N TRP A 994 20.11 -31.22 9.98
CA TRP A 994 21.30 -31.18 10.83
C TRP A 994 22.42 -30.34 10.21
N GLY A 995 22.70 -30.52 8.92
CA GLY A 995 23.68 -29.72 8.19
C GLY A 995 23.35 -28.22 8.22
N LEU A 996 22.08 -27.86 7.99
CA LEU A 996 21.61 -26.48 8.03
C LEU A 996 21.71 -25.88 9.44
N PHE A 997 21.08 -26.51 10.44
CA PHE A 997 21.05 -25.98 11.80
C PHE A 997 22.43 -25.90 12.46
N SER A 998 23.26 -26.94 12.32
CA SER A 998 24.60 -26.94 12.92
C SER A 998 25.52 -25.88 12.32
N SER A 999 25.43 -25.64 11.01
CA SER A 999 26.15 -24.55 10.35
C SER A 999 25.65 -23.18 10.81
N ALA A 1000 24.33 -23.00 10.88
CA ALA A 1000 23.70 -21.73 11.24
C ALA A 1000 23.85 -21.34 12.72
N CYS A 1001 24.19 -22.28 13.61
CA CYS A 1001 24.61 -21.94 14.98
C CYS A 1001 25.86 -21.04 15.03
N GLY A 1002 26.67 -21.02 13.95
CA GLY A 1002 27.83 -20.16 13.80
C GLY A 1002 27.57 -18.84 13.07
N ASP A 1003 26.31 -18.54 12.73
CA ASP A 1003 25.96 -17.36 11.92
C ASP A 1003 26.34 -16.05 12.62
N ALA A 1004 26.63 -15.02 11.83
CA ALA A 1004 26.96 -13.69 12.32
C ALA A 1004 25.74 -12.98 12.93
N HIS A 1005 24.53 -13.34 12.48
CA HIS A 1005 23.27 -12.73 12.88
C HIS A 1005 22.60 -13.54 13.98
N SER A 1006 22.28 -12.86 15.09
CA SER A 1006 21.81 -13.49 16.32
C SER A 1006 20.48 -14.20 16.14
N ASN A 1007 19.56 -13.66 15.32
CA ASN A 1007 18.26 -14.28 15.03
C ASN A 1007 18.40 -15.60 14.25
N VAL A 1008 19.29 -15.64 13.25
CA VAL A 1008 19.60 -16.87 12.50
C VAL A 1008 20.18 -17.92 13.45
N ALA A 1009 21.14 -17.52 14.30
CA ALA A 1009 21.75 -18.40 15.29
C ALA A 1009 20.74 -18.88 16.36
N ARG A 1010 19.81 -18.02 16.79
CA ARG A 1010 18.73 -18.35 17.73
C ARG A 1010 17.81 -19.42 17.14
N ASN A 1011 17.29 -19.21 15.93
CA ASN A 1011 16.41 -20.16 15.25
C ASN A 1011 17.14 -21.48 14.93
N ALA A 1012 18.43 -21.41 14.59
CA ALA A 1012 19.26 -22.59 14.43
C ALA A 1012 19.41 -23.38 15.72
N ALA A 1013 19.68 -22.71 16.85
CA ALA A 1013 19.79 -23.36 18.16
C ALA A 1013 18.47 -24.04 18.56
N PHE A 1014 17.34 -23.35 18.41
CA PHE A 1014 16.00 -23.90 18.60
C PHE A 1014 15.79 -25.15 17.73
N GLY A 1015 16.12 -25.05 16.43
CA GLY A 1015 16.05 -26.12 15.45
C GLY A 1015 16.90 -27.35 15.79
N VAL A 1016 18.13 -27.17 16.29
CA VAL A 1016 18.94 -28.31 16.79
C VAL A 1016 18.21 -29.04 17.92
N GLY A 1017 17.66 -28.30 18.89
CA GLY A 1017 16.93 -28.89 20.01
C GLY A 1017 15.66 -29.63 19.56
N ALA A 1018 14.89 -29.02 18.66
CA ALA A 1018 13.67 -29.61 18.08
C ALA A 1018 13.98 -30.88 17.28
N LEU A 1019 15.01 -30.83 16.42
CA LEU A 1019 15.44 -31.96 15.60
C LEU A 1019 15.82 -33.17 16.45
N PHE A 1020 16.59 -32.98 17.52
CA PHE A 1020 17.00 -34.06 18.42
C PHE A 1020 15.84 -34.63 19.24
N SER A 1021 14.86 -33.79 19.58
CA SER A 1021 13.63 -34.23 20.23
C SER A 1021 12.79 -35.11 19.29
N ALA A 1022 12.77 -34.78 17.99
CA ALA A 1022 12.01 -35.50 16.98
C ALA A 1022 12.70 -36.77 16.45
N ALA A 1023 14.04 -36.81 16.34
CA ALA A 1023 14.78 -37.91 15.69
C ALA A 1023 14.79 -39.24 16.46
N GLY A 1024 14.34 -39.24 17.71
CA GLY A 1024 14.32 -40.41 18.59
C GLY A 1024 15.71 -40.81 19.14
N PRO A 1025 15.77 -41.59 20.24
CA PRO A 1025 17.00 -41.77 21.04
C PRO A 1025 18.15 -42.45 20.28
N ALA A 1026 17.83 -43.42 19.41
CA ALA A 1026 18.84 -44.20 18.68
C ALA A 1026 19.60 -43.36 17.63
N PHE A 1027 18.92 -42.38 17.04
CA PHE A 1027 19.49 -41.48 16.05
C PHE A 1027 20.21 -40.31 16.76
N ALA A 1028 19.55 -39.69 17.75
CA ALA A 1028 20.08 -38.59 18.54
C ALA A 1028 21.45 -38.94 19.17
N ARG A 1029 21.58 -40.13 19.78
CA ARG A 1029 22.77 -40.58 20.51
C ARG A 1029 24.08 -40.45 19.71
N GLN A 1030 24.05 -40.62 18.40
CA GLN A 1030 25.25 -40.59 17.56
C GLN A 1030 25.81 -39.17 17.37
N HIS A 1031 24.96 -38.15 17.52
CA HIS A 1031 25.27 -36.75 17.19
C HIS A 1031 25.26 -35.81 18.41
N ILE A 1032 24.96 -36.31 19.62
CA ILE A 1032 24.93 -35.50 20.85
C ILE A 1032 26.24 -34.69 21.05
N PRO A 1033 27.46 -35.28 20.93
CA PRO A 1033 28.68 -34.51 21.13
C PRO A 1033 28.83 -33.35 20.14
N ASP A 1034 28.48 -33.57 18.87
CA ASP A 1034 28.59 -32.57 17.81
C ASP A 1034 27.56 -31.44 18.00
N ALA A 1035 26.34 -31.77 18.43
CA ALA A 1035 25.29 -30.80 18.76
C ALA A 1035 25.67 -29.89 19.93
N LEU A 1036 26.19 -30.46 21.01
CA LEU A 1036 26.66 -29.66 22.14
C LEU A 1036 27.85 -28.78 21.76
N HIS A 1037 28.74 -29.26 20.89
CA HIS A 1037 29.86 -28.46 20.39
C HIS A 1037 29.41 -27.28 19.54
N ALA A 1038 28.39 -27.46 18.69
CA ALA A 1038 27.83 -26.40 17.86
C ALA A 1038 27.12 -25.31 18.68
N LEU A 1039 26.42 -25.69 19.77
CA LEU A 1039 25.68 -24.77 20.62
C LEU A 1039 26.56 -23.99 21.62
N TYR A 1040 27.67 -24.58 22.08
CA TYR A 1040 28.50 -24.01 23.14
C TYR A 1040 29.02 -22.57 22.87
N PRO A 1041 29.47 -22.21 21.65
CA PRO A 1041 29.90 -20.85 21.34
C PRO A 1041 28.84 -19.78 21.61
N LEU A 1042 27.55 -20.06 21.35
CA LEU A 1042 26.45 -19.11 21.57
C LEU A 1042 26.31 -18.73 23.04
N VAL A 1043 26.42 -19.72 23.93
CA VAL A 1043 26.36 -19.51 25.38
C VAL A 1043 27.52 -18.64 25.88
N THR A 1044 28.72 -18.84 25.33
CA THR A 1044 29.93 -18.14 25.80
C THR A 1044 30.13 -16.74 25.21
N LYS A 1045 29.58 -16.46 24.01
CA LYS A 1045 29.73 -15.17 23.34
C LYS A 1045 28.83 -14.07 23.93
N ALA A 1046 27.69 -14.43 24.50
CA ALA A 1046 26.69 -13.47 24.98
C ALA A 1046 27.21 -12.53 26.10
N ASP A 1047 28.15 -12.98 26.93
CA ASP A 1047 28.68 -12.20 28.06
C ASP A 1047 29.64 -11.05 27.63
N GLY A 1048 29.99 -10.95 26.34
CA GLY A 1048 30.91 -9.94 25.80
C GLY A 1048 30.37 -9.16 24.59
N ALA A 1049 29.07 -9.27 24.31
CA ALA A 1049 28.44 -8.62 23.17
C ALA A 1049 28.36 -7.09 23.33
N PRO A 1050 28.48 -6.30 22.24
CA PRO A 1050 28.25 -4.86 22.29
C PRO A 1050 26.80 -4.53 22.70
N PRO A 1051 26.54 -3.37 23.34
CA PRO A 1051 25.23 -3.04 23.91
C PRO A 1051 24.04 -3.23 22.96
N GLU A 1052 24.23 -2.87 21.70
CA GLU A 1052 23.23 -2.95 20.63
C GLU A 1052 22.82 -4.40 20.29
N ARG A 1053 23.75 -5.36 20.39
CA ARG A 1053 23.50 -6.78 20.11
C ARG A 1053 23.27 -7.63 21.35
N ALA A 1054 23.49 -7.05 22.52
CA ALA A 1054 23.59 -7.82 23.76
C ALA A 1054 22.28 -8.56 24.10
N ALA A 1055 21.12 -7.97 23.81
CA ALA A 1055 19.83 -8.64 24.01
C ALA A 1055 19.63 -9.81 23.03
N ALA A 1056 19.84 -9.59 21.74
CA ALA A 1056 19.68 -10.63 20.72
C ALA A 1056 20.67 -11.81 20.91
N ASP A 1057 21.94 -11.52 21.25
CA ASP A 1057 22.93 -12.56 21.54
C ASP A 1057 22.60 -13.33 22.83
N ARG A 1058 22.02 -12.67 23.85
CA ARG A 1058 21.51 -13.34 25.05
C ARG A 1058 20.29 -14.22 24.74
N ALA A 1059 19.37 -13.76 23.89
CA ALA A 1059 18.23 -14.59 23.45
C ALA A 1059 18.68 -15.84 22.69
N ALA A 1060 19.71 -15.73 21.84
CA ALA A 1060 20.34 -16.87 21.18
C ALA A 1060 21.01 -17.83 22.20
N ALA A 1061 21.65 -17.29 23.25
CA ALA A 1061 22.22 -18.09 24.32
C ALA A 1061 21.15 -18.82 25.16
N ASP A 1062 20.04 -18.16 25.48
CA ASP A 1062 18.90 -18.74 26.20
C ASP A 1062 18.32 -19.93 25.40
N ASN A 1063 18.13 -19.75 24.09
CA ASN A 1063 17.70 -20.82 23.18
C ASN A 1063 18.73 -21.96 23.06
N ALA A 1064 20.02 -21.64 23.03
CA ALA A 1064 21.07 -22.67 23.01
C ALA A 1064 21.10 -23.50 24.30
N LEU A 1065 20.91 -22.87 25.46
CA LEU A 1065 20.79 -23.56 26.75
C LEU A 1065 19.55 -24.46 26.78
N ALA A 1066 18.42 -23.99 26.26
CA ALA A 1066 17.20 -24.77 26.14
C ALA A 1066 17.37 -25.96 25.19
N ALA A 1067 18.01 -25.76 24.04
CA ALA A 1067 18.35 -26.83 23.10
C ALA A 1067 19.26 -27.88 23.72
N MET A 1068 20.28 -27.49 24.49
CA MET A 1068 21.12 -28.42 25.27
C MET A 1068 20.28 -29.23 26.26
N CYS A 1069 19.26 -28.62 26.87
CA CYS A 1069 18.34 -29.31 27.77
C CYS A 1069 17.44 -30.31 27.02
N ARG A 1070 16.93 -29.96 25.82
CA ARG A 1070 16.17 -30.88 24.95
C ARG A 1070 17.00 -32.08 24.51
N ILE A 1071 18.24 -31.86 24.10
CA ILE A 1071 19.19 -32.92 23.73
C ILE A 1071 19.46 -33.85 24.92
N ALA A 1072 19.67 -33.29 26.12
CA ALA A 1072 19.87 -34.09 27.32
C ALA A 1072 18.63 -34.94 27.67
N GLN A 1073 17.42 -34.38 27.53
CA GLN A 1073 16.17 -35.10 27.76
C GLN A 1073 15.95 -36.26 26.77
N ALA A 1074 16.42 -36.12 25.53
CA ALA A 1074 16.29 -37.17 24.51
C ALA A 1074 17.02 -38.47 24.90
N ASP A 1075 18.13 -38.37 25.63
CA ASP A 1075 18.87 -39.51 26.16
C ASP A 1075 19.68 -39.14 27.41
N LEU A 1076 19.06 -39.31 28.58
CA LEU A 1076 19.65 -38.97 29.88
C LEU A 1076 20.94 -39.77 30.19
N GLU A 1077 21.13 -40.94 29.58
CA GLU A 1077 22.30 -41.78 29.83
C GLU A 1077 23.48 -41.40 28.92
N ALA A 1078 23.22 -41.07 27.66
CA ALA A 1078 24.26 -40.71 26.70
C ALA A 1078 24.72 -39.25 26.82
N ALA A 1079 23.85 -38.35 27.28
CA ALA A 1079 24.16 -36.94 27.38
C ALA A 1079 25.05 -36.61 28.59
N PRO A 1080 25.98 -35.63 28.49
CA PRO A 1080 26.78 -35.15 29.61
C PRO A 1080 25.96 -34.21 30.52
N VAL A 1081 24.93 -34.75 31.17
CA VAL A 1081 23.94 -33.99 31.98
C VAL A 1081 24.62 -33.08 33.02
N ASP A 1082 25.67 -33.56 33.69
CA ASP A 1082 26.40 -32.76 34.70
C ASP A 1082 26.97 -31.46 34.11
N GLN A 1083 27.45 -31.50 32.86
CA GLN A 1083 28.01 -30.33 32.18
C GLN A 1083 26.91 -29.38 31.72
N VAL A 1084 25.79 -29.93 31.23
CA VAL A 1084 24.61 -29.13 30.86
C VAL A 1084 24.06 -28.38 32.08
N LEU A 1085 23.91 -29.06 33.22
CA LEU A 1085 23.47 -28.43 34.47
C LEU A 1085 24.44 -27.36 34.96
N ALA A 1086 25.76 -27.57 34.81
CA ALA A 1086 26.75 -26.58 35.20
C ALA A 1086 26.67 -25.28 34.40
N LEU A 1087 26.20 -25.34 33.14
CA LEU A 1087 26.02 -24.18 32.26
C LEU A 1087 24.69 -23.47 32.48
N VAL A 1088 23.58 -24.22 32.60
CA VAL A 1088 22.23 -23.61 32.63
C VAL A 1088 21.85 -23.06 34.00
N LEU A 1089 22.20 -23.75 35.11
CA LEU A 1089 21.77 -23.35 36.44
C LEU A 1089 22.21 -21.94 36.86
N PRO A 1090 23.45 -21.47 36.55
CA PRO A 1090 23.86 -20.10 36.86
C PRO A 1090 23.15 -19.01 36.05
N LYS A 1091 22.53 -19.38 34.92
CA LYS A 1091 21.84 -18.46 34.00
C LYS A 1091 20.33 -18.42 34.25
N LEU A 1092 19.81 -19.29 35.12
CA LEU A 1092 18.41 -19.27 35.49
C LEU A 1092 18.10 -18.17 36.53
N PRO A 1093 16.96 -17.50 36.40
CA PRO A 1093 15.99 -17.61 35.30
C PRO A 1093 16.48 -16.98 33.99
N LEU A 1094 16.10 -17.59 32.86
CA LEU A 1094 16.39 -17.03 31.53
C LEU A 1094 15.69 -15.67 31.38
N ALA A 1095 16.42 -14.68 30.89
CA ALA A 1095 16.02 -13.27 30.99
C ALA A 1095 15.40 -12.76 29.69
N GLU A 1096 15.98 -13.12 28.54
CA GLU A 1096 15.52 -12.63 27.23
C GLU A 1096 14.47 -13.55 26.64
N ASP A 1097 14.64 -14.88 26.76
CA ASP A 1097 13.63 -15.87 26.36
C ASP A 1097 13.11 -16.64 27.57
N ALA A 1098 12.17 -16.01 28.27
CA ALA A 1098 11.58 -16.59 29.48
C ALA A 1098 10.69 -17.81 29.18
N GLY A 1099 10.15 -17.94 27.96
CA GLY A 1099 9.32 -19.10 27.57
C GLY A 1099 10.11 -20.40 27.62
N GLU A 1100 11.42 -20.33 27.35
CA GLU A 1100 12.30 -21.49 27.40
C GLU A 1100 12.63 -21.99 28.82
N ASN A 1101 12.26 -21.24 29.86
CA ASN A 1101 12.38 -21.72 31.25
C ASN A 1101 11.61 -23.05 31.44
N ALA A 1102 10.46 -23.21 30.79
CA ALA A 1102 9.67 -24.45 30.84
C ALA A 1102 10.46 -25.67 30.33
N THR A 1103 11.27 -25.49 29.29
CA THR A 1103 12.14 -26.54 28.73
C THR A 1103 13.20 -26.97 29.74
N VAL A 1104 13.83 -26.02 30.43
CA VAL A 1104 14.83 -26.32 31.46
C VAL A 1104 14.20 -27.01 32.67
N MET A 1105 13.01 -26.57 33.08
CA MET A 1105 12.25 -27.21 34.17
C MET A 1105 11.90 -28.67 33.84
N ARG A 1106 11.49 -28.96 32.60
CA ARG A 1106 11.21 -30.34 32.14
C ARG A 1106 12.42 -31.27 32.30
N LEU A 1107 13.64 -30.79 32.03
CA LEU A 1107 14.86 -31.59 32.26
C LEU A 1107 15.02 -31.92 33.75
N LEU A 1108 14.85 -30.94 34.63
CA LEU A 1108 15.00 -31.14 36.08
C LEU A 1108 13.98 -32.16 36.61
N LEU A 1109 12.73 -32.07 36.13
CA LEU A 1109 11.67 -33.03 36.46
C LEU A 1109 11.99 -34.44 35.92
N ALA A 1110 12.47 -34.55 34.68
CA ALA A 1110 12.89 -35.82 34.09
C ALA A 1110 14.04 -36.48 34.87
N LEU A 1111 15.04 -35.69 35.29
CA LEU A 1111 16.14 -36.17 36.12
C LEU A 1111 15.66 -36.64 37.50
N ALA A 1112 14.68 -35.94 38.07
CA ALA A 1112 14.08 -36.32 39.35
C ALA A 1112 13.32 -37.65 39.23
N ALA A 1113 12.50 -37.79 38.17
CA ALA A 1113 11.78 -39.01 37.87
C ALA A 1113 12.72 -40.21 37.64
N ALA A 1114 13.88 -39.98 37.00
CA ALA A 1114 14.90 -40.98 36.74
C ALA A 1114 15.83 -41.27 37.95
N ASN A 1115 15.70 -40.54 39.06
CA ASN A 1115 16.66 -40.56 40.18
C ASN A 1115 18.12 -40.37 39.72
N HIS A 1116 18.33 -39.47 38.76
CA HIS A 1116 19.63 -39.31 38.12
C HIS A 1116 20.67 -38.68 39.08
N ALA A 1117 21.88 -39.23 39.12
CA ALA A 1117 22.93 -38.83 40.06
C ALA A 1117 23.31 -37.33 39.95
N ALA A 1118 23.26 -36.78 38.74
CA ALA A 1118 23.54 -35.37 38.45
C ALA A 1118 22.66 -34.40 39.24
N LEU A 1119 21.38 -34.75 39.45
CA LEU A 1119 20.43 -33.91 40.17
C LEU A 1119 20.82 -33.82 41.65
N ALA A 1120 21.18 -34.95 42.27
CA ALA A 1120 21.65 -35.00 43.65
C ALA A 1120 22.97 -34.25 43.84
N ALA A 1121 23.90 -34.38 42.88
CA ALA A 1121 25.19 -33.69 42.91
C ALA A 1121 25.05 -32.15 42.84
N SER A 1122 24.01 -31.65 42.15
CA SER A 1122 23.75 -30.22 41.96
C SER A 1122 22.60 -29.67 42.82
N ALA A 1123 22.08 -30.44 43.78
CA ALA A 1123 20.84 -30.14 44.51
C ALA A 1123 20.75 -28.71 45.09
N PRO A 1124 21.79 -28.13 45.74
CA PRO A 1124 21.70 -26.76 46.25
C PRO A 1124 21.54 -25.70 45.15
N ARG A 1125 22.16 -25.90 43.98
CA ARG A 1125 22.06 -24.99 42.84
C ARG A 1125 20.71 -25.14 42.13
N VAL A 1126 20.25 -26.37 41.97
CA VAL A 1126 18.92 -26.68 41.42
C VAL A 1126 17.83 -26.03 42.27
N LYS A 1127 17.94 -26.13 43.60
CA LYS A 1127 17.01 -25.47 44.52
C LYS A 1127 16.97 -23.95 44.33
N ALA A 1128 18.13 -23.29 44.27
CA ALA A 1128 18.21 -21.84 44.08
C ALA A 1128 17.61 -21.41 42.73
N ALA A 1129 17.92 -22.15 41.66
CA ALA A 1129 17.40 -21.89 40.33
C ALA A 1129 15.88 -22.08 40.24
N LEU A 1130 15.33 -23.16 40.82
CA LEU A 1130 13.88 -23.39 40.89
C LEU A 1130 13.17 -22.27 41.65
N GLN A 1131 13.73 -21.84 42.80
CA GLN A 1131 13.15 -20.73 43.57
C GLN A 1131 13.13 -19.42 42.77
N ALA A 1132 14.23 -19.09 42.10
CA ALA A 1132 14.33 -17.86 41.32
C ALA A 1132 13.40 -17.88 40.10
N THR A 1133 13.29 -19.02 39.42
CA THR A 1133 12.45 -19.17 38.21
C THR A 1133 10.96 -19.16 38.56
N LEU A 1134 10.54 -19.89 39.59
CA LEU A 1134 9.14 -19.88 40.05
C LEU A 1134 8.72 -18.50 40.58
N ALA A 1135 9.65 -17.71 41.13
CA ALA A 1135 9.37 -16.35 41.60
C ALA A 1135 9.15 -15.34 40.45
N GLN A 1136 9.58 -15.64 39.22
CA GLN A 1136 9.32 -14.77 38.06
C GLN A 1136 7.89 -14.88 37.52
N ASP A 1137 7.18 -15.97 37.82
CA ASP A 1137 5.82 -16.23 37.32
C ASP A 1137 5.71 -16.16 35.77
N LYS A 1138 6.75 -16.62 35.07
CA LYS A 1138 6.86 -16.64 33.60
C LYS A 1138 6.93 -18.07 33.02
N ILE A 1139 6.15 -18.99 33.59
CA ILE A 1139 5.99 -20.36 33.07
C ILE A 1139 4.50 -20.59 32.84
N ASP A 1140 4.10 -20.73 31.58
CA ASP A 1140 2.68 -20.80 31.20
C ASP A 1140 2.03 -22.17 31.50
N ASP A 1141 2.84 -23.20 31.78
CA ASP A 1141 2.38 -24.56 32.05
C ASP A 1141 2.19 -24.79 33.56
N ALA A 1142 0.93 -24.74 34.01
CA ALA A 1142 0.54 -24.92 35.41
C ALA A 1142 0.95 -26.29 35.98
N ASP A 1143 0.98 -27.34 35.16
CA ASP A 1143 1.39 -28.68 35.59
C ASP A 1143 2.91 -28.72 35.85
N ILE A 1144 3.70 -28.06 35.00
CA ILE A 1144 5.15 -27.89 35.22
C ILE A 1144 5.38 -27.10 36.52
N VAL A 1145 4.66 -26.00 36.73
CA VAL A 1145 4.78 -25.18 37.95
C VAL A 1145 4.46 -26.00 39.21
N ALA A 1146 3.38 -26.79 39.18
CA ALA A 1146 3.00 -27.67 40.29
C ALA A 1146 4.06 -28.73 40.58
N GLN A 1147 4.55 -29.43 39.55
CA GLN A 1147 5.58 -30.46 39.68
C GLN A 1147 6.91 -29.88 40.17
N CYS A 1148 7.31 -28.71 39.67
CA CYS A 1148 8.50 -28.00 40.11
C CYS A 1148 8.41 -27.55 41.57
N THR A 1149 7.23 -27.12 42.02
CA THR A 1149 6.97 -26.77 43.42
C THR A 1149 7.10 -27.99 44.33
N GLU A 1150 6.59 -29.15 43.90
CA GLU A 1150 6.75 -30.41 44.63
C GLU A 1150 8.23 -30.85 44.68
N LEU A 1151 8.95 -30.76 43.57
CA LEU A 1151 10.38 -31.05 43.51
C LEU A 1151 11.18 -30.12 44.43
N LEU A 1152 10.87 -28.83 44.44
CA LEU A 1152 11.50 -27.85 45.31
C LEU A 1152 11.31 -28.20 46.80
N ALA A 1153 10.12 -28.68 47.17
CA ALA A 1153 9.83 -29.14 48.53
C ALA A 1153 10.63 -30.40 48.91
N LYS A 1154 10.89 -31.31 47.96
CA LYS A 1154 11.69 -32.53 48.17
C LYS A 1154 13.20 -32.27 48.25
N LEU A 1155 13.68 -31.17 47.66
CA LEU A 1155 15.08 -30.74 47.69
C LEU A 1155 15.44 -29.89 48.92
N GLY A 1156 14.44 -29.52 49.75
CA GLY A 1156 14.63 -28.82 51.03
C GLY A 1156 14.66 -29.75 52.21
#